data_AF-A0AAN7PQE6-F1
#
_entry.id   AF-A0AAN7PQE6-F1
#
_cell.length_a   1.000
_cell.length_b   1.000
_cell.length_c   1.000
_cell.angle_alpha   90.00
_cell.angle_beta   90.00
_cell.angle_gamma   90.00
#
_symmetry.space_group_name_H-M   'P 1'
#
loop_
_entity.id
_entity.type
_entity.pdbx_description
1 polymer ?
#
loop_
_entity_poly.entity_id
_entity_poly.type
_entity_poly.pdbx_seq_one_letter_code
_entity_poly.pdbx_strand_id
1 'polypeptide(L)'
;MCRTRTDNKRAHKQCKYICPACHSAPPCNKDLETVLCNLCNRDFRGPDCFAEHSKKLCKILTRCKSCLNSVWLDKSKPHKCGYSYCNNCGAEKPTRHLCFMAKNSSKNLNKNFLFVFYDFECRQDTSVVGTTNMFLHTPTLCVAQQVCQSCVNNEDINQDCFCCGKRQHIFKDDPVDNFLNYVSALKKKIKKGDIVALAHNMKGYDGAFVLKGLLKNTNAWNPKIISTGTKLMSINCDGNIKFIDSINYMPMPLSKLPKTFNFSGGKGYFPHFFNTLDNQNYVGPIPSAHYYGCDEMSVSMRIDFLNWYEQQVQNNVIFNFQLEIVKYCIDDVNILRKACLEFWTRFTISNGVDPFRESCTIAGACNAVYRRNFLQENSIGLIPPNGYRMADKQSTIAIKWLLWLEHSLGIKIQHSGNNREVRLKEGFLVDGFCATTNTVYQFHGCYFHGCEICFPDQTAKLGGNKNDTMFARREKTTAISARIRSFGYNLVEMKECDFRNFIKINIQAKEFTLNHAIVRNEPLHPRDSFFGGRTNAVKLYHKVEEDEVIRYLDVCSLYPFVNKYGKYPVGHPTIHVGNDTCAKLPLNTIEGIIKCTVLPPSNLYHPVLPCRMHGKLMFILCRLCGENMLYNDCRHTDDERKFTGTYVADELREALSQGYKVLEILEIWEYEIAQYSKNCRSGGLFTSYVNNFLKLKQECSGWPSWCTDDQTKDRYVTEYLEREGIALDKSNISVNPGMRYIAKLCLNSFWGKFAQRENLMQSSIIQDPYDLFKLLTDPSVKAHSLTSVDDDTVILNWDRPDGGIVPLKTVNVALATYTTANARLELYKYLKQLDRRVLYFDTDSIIFTQKPGEWVPATGDFLGDMTDEIECYGPGSKIVEFVSGGPKNYAFKVFSTNSNQHEYICKVKGITLNFKNSQNVNFETLKNMVLSDAEDTYVQTDRRICRNSMYDVLSRPEKKVYRVNYTKRRRLEDSVDTLPYGYRS
;
A
#
# COMPACT_ATOMS: atom_id res chain seq x y z
N MET A 1 -22.03 37.89 -21.91
CA MET A 1 -21.24 38.64 -20.91
C MET A 1 -21.49 38.04 -19.53
N CYS A 2 -20.45 37.84 -18.72
CA CYS A 2 -20.48 37.09 -17.45
C CYS A 2 -21.66 37.50 -16.55
N ARG A 3 -22.62 36.59 -16.29
CA ARG A 3 -23.80 36.84 -15.42
C ARG A 3 -23.57 36.38 -13.97
N THR A 4 -22.33 36.20 -13.55
CA THR A 4 -22.02 35.73 -12.19
C THR A 4 -22.09 36.90 -11.22
N ARG A 5 -23.08 36.89 -10.29
CA ARG A 5 -23.10 37.80 -9.14
C ARG A 5 -21.96 37.39 -8.21
N THR A 6 -21.04 38.31 -7.93
CA THR A 6 -19.99 38.13 -6.92
C THR A 6 -19.76 39.45 -6.20
N ASP A 7 -19.79 39.36 -4.87
CA ASP A 7 -19.68 40.41 -3.87
C ASP A 7 -18.20 40.83 -3.65
N ASN A 8 -17.26 40.21 -4.37
CA ASN A 8 -15.84 40.49 -4.27
C ASN A 8 -15.18 40.70 -5.66
N LYS A 9 -14.98 41.96 -6.05
CA LYS A 9 -14.28 42.35 -7.29
C LYS A 9 -12.87 41.74 -7.44
N ARG A 10 -12.18 41.36 -6.35
CA ARG A 10 -10.87 40.66 -6.45
C ARG A 10 -11.01 39.18 -6.81
N ALA A 11 -12.14 38.54 -6.49
CA ALA A 11 -12.42 37.14 -6.84
C ALA A 11 -12.74 36.97 -8.34
N HIS A 12 -13.32 38.00 -8.97
CA HIS A 12 -13.66 38.01 -10.41
C HIS A 12 -12.43 38.17 -11.35
N LYS A 13 -11.19 38.00 -10.88
CA LYS A 13 -10.00 37.95 -11.77
C LYS A 13 -9.84 36.62 -12.54
N GLN A 14 -10.75 35.67 -12.34
CA GLN A 14 -10.64 34.25 -12.75
C GLN A 14 -11.71 33.85 -13.78
N CYS A 15 -12.19 34.82 -14.55
CA CYS A 15 -13.26 34.61 -15.51
C CYS A 15 -12.68 34.26 -16.89
N LYS A 16 -13.22 33.25 -17.58
CA LYS A 16 -12.88 32.92 -18.98
C LYS A 16 -13.08 34.09 -19.97
N TYR A 17 -13.76 35.14 -19.53
CA TYR A 17 -13.95 36.41 -20.24
C TYR A 17 -12.91 37.49 -19.85
N ILE A 18 -11.74 37.09 -19.36
CA ILE A 18 -10.60 37.97 -19.08
C ILE A 18 -9.43 37.58 -19.98
N CYS A 19 -8.71 38.57 -20.51
CA CYS A 19 -7.51 38.35 -21.27
C CYS A 19 -6.42 37.74 -20.38
N PRO A 20 -5.86 36.56 -20.70
CA PRO A 20 -4.84 35.94 -19.86
C PRO A 20 -3.48 36.66 -19.93
N ALA A 21 -3.26 37.55 -20.92
CA ALA A 21 -2.04 38.35 -21.05
C ALA A 21 -2.05 39.59 -20.14
N CYS A 22 -3.08 40.44 -20.27
CA CYS A 22 -3.20 41.71 -19.54
C CYS A 22 -4.16 41.70 -18.34
N HIS A 23 -4.88 40.59 -18.12
CA HIS A 23 -5.90 40.42 -17.06
C HIS A 23 -7.07 41.43 -17.11
N SER A 24 -7.35 42.05 -18.27
CA SER A 24 -8.51 42.92 -18.47
C SER A 24 -9.71 42.17 -19.06
N ALA A 25 -10.92 42.68 -18.76
CA ALA A 25 -12.20 42.22 -19.32
C ALA A 25 -12.77 43.32 -20.24
N PRO A 26 -13.33 43.01 -21.42
CA PRO A 26 -13.41 41.68 -22.05
C PRO A 26 -12.04 41.14 -22.52
N PRO A 27 -11.91 39.87 -22.96
CA PRO A 27 -10.66 39.33 -23.49
C PRO A 27 -10.20 40.12 -24.72
N CYS A 28 -8.90 40.40 -24.82
CA CYS A 28 -8.32 41.01 -26.01
C CYS A 28 -8.41 40.06 -27.20
N ASN A 29 -8.59 40.64 -28.40
CA ASN A 29 -8.62 39.91 -29.67
C ASN A 29 -7.34 39.05 -29.81
N LYS A 30 -7.51 37.78 -30.17
CA LYS A 30 -6.41 36.82 -30.32
C LYS A 30 -5.68 36.95 -31.66
N ASP A 31 -6.31 37.55 -32.65
CA ASP A 31 -5.83 37.59 -34.03
C ASP A 31 -4.95 38.82 -34.31
N LEU A 32 -4.77 39.70 -33.32
CA LEU A 32 -3.90 40.88 -33.43
C LEU A 32 -2.43 40.51 -33.23
N GLU A 33 -1.55 41.21 -33.96
CA GLU A 33 -0.10 41.06 -33.82
C GLU A 33 0.37 41.31 -32.38
N THR A 34 1.34 40.50 -31.96
CA THR A 34 1.92 40.59 -30.63
C THR A 34 2.87 41.76 -30.48
N VAL A 35 2.66 42.57 -29.44
CA VAL A 35 3.52 43.68 -29.03
C VAL A 35 4.37 43.24 -27.84
N LEU A 36 5.69 43.27 -27.98
CA LEU A 36 6.64 42.99 -26.90
C LEU A 36 6.80 44.21 -25.98
N CYS A 37 6.68 44.00 -24.67
CA CYS A 37 7.01 45.04 -23.69
C CYS A 37 8.46 44.96 -23.25
N ASN A 38 9.24 46.01 -23.52
CA ASN A 38 10.66 46.07 -23.14
C ASN A 38 10.90 46.15 -21.62
N LEU A 39 9.89 46.55 -20.83
CA LEU A 39 9.99 46.66 -19.37
C LEU A 39 9.79 45.30 -18.67
N CYS A 40 8.68 44.62 -18.95
CA CYS A 40 8.39 43.33 -18.34
C CYS A 40 8.82 42.13 -19.20
N ASN A 41 9.34 42.38 -20.40
CA ASN A 41 9.79 41.38 -21.37
C ASN A 41 8.72 40.35 -21.75
N ARG A 42 7.42 40.71 -21.70
CA ARG A 42 6.27 39.85 -22.05
C ARG A 42 5.57 40.30 -23.33
N ASP A 43 4.82 39.40 -23.95
CA ASP A 43 4.13 39.63 -25.23
C ASP A 43 2.62 39.87 -25.02
N PHE A 44 2.07 40.88 -25.70
CA PHE A 44 0.68 41.32 -25.55
C PHE A 44 -0.05 41.37 -26.89
N ARG A 45 -1.35 41.07 -26.91
CA ARG A 45 -2.16 40.94 -28.15
C ARG A 45 -2.64 42.31 -28.63
N GLY A 46 -1.86 42.97 -29.48
CA GLY A 46 -2.14 44.31 -29.99
C GLY A 46 -1.97 45.46 -28.98
N PRO A 47 -2.17 46.71 -29.44
CA PRO A 47 -1.94 47.93 -28.65
C PRO A 47 -2.81 48.03 -27.40
N ASP A 48 -4.07 47.59 -27.46
CA ASP A 48 -5.00 47.67 -26.31
C ASP A 48 -4.58 46.73 -25.18
N CYS A 49 -4.17 45.51 -25.51
CA CYS A 49 -3.65 44.55 -24.53
C CYS A 49 -2.37 45.09 -23.88
N PHE A 50 -1.52 45.75 -24.68
CA PHE A 50 -0.31 46.42 -24.20
C PHE A 50 -0.64 47.60 -23.27
N ALA A 51 -1.59 48.46 -23.62
CA ALA A 51 -1.97 49.59 -22.78
C ALA A 51 -2.52 49.11 -21.42
N GLU A 52 -3.36 48.08 -21.44
CA GLU A 52 -3.98 47.53 -20.25
C GLU A 52 -2.98 46.84 -19.29
N HIS A 53 -2.00 46.10 -19.82
CA HIS A 53 -0.98 45.50 -18.96
C HIS A 53 -0.10 46.56 -18.27
N SER A 54 0.23 47.63 -18.98
CA SER A 54 1.12 48.70 -18.51
C SER A 54 0.56 49.37 -17.26
N LYS A 55 -0.78 49.49 -17.16
CA LYS A 55 -1.47 50.10 -16.01
C LYS A 55 -1.34 49.32 -14.71
N LYS A 56 -1.32 47.98 -14.75
CA LYS A 56 -1.52 47.14 -13.55
C LYS A 56 -0.52 46.01 -13.35
N LEU A 57 0.01 45.41 -14.42
CA LEU A 57 0.78 44.17 -14.37
C LEU A 57 2.27 44.37 -14.60
N CYS A 58 2.67 45.34 -15.43
CA CYS A 58 4.06 45.51 -15.88
C CYS A 58 5.07 45.62 -14.73
N LYS A 59 4.68 46.18 -13.58
CA LYS A 59 5.54 46.37 -12.41
C LYS A 59 5.57 45.17 -11.44
N ILE A 60 4.68 44.20 -11.60
CA ILE A 60 4.50 43.09 -10.65
C ILE A 60 4.69 41.71 -11.29
N LEU A 61 4.65 41.60 -12.61
CA LEU A 61 4.82 40.35 -13.35
C LEU A 61 5.75 40.57 -14.55
N THR A 62 6.90 39.91 -14.56
CA THR A 62 7.96 40.05 -15.58
C THR A 62 8.40 38.69 -16.09
N ARG A 63 8.91 38.60 -17.32
CA ARG A 63 9.52 37.38 -17.87
C ARG A 63 11.04 37.47 -17.75
N CYS A 64 11.63 36.57 -16.97
CA CYS A 64 13.08 36.55 -16.75
C CYS A 64 13.86 36.46 -18.08
N LYS A 65 14.83 37.35 -18.30
CA LYS A 65 15.65 37.35 -19.54
C LYS A 65 16.52 36.09 -19.70
N SER A 66 16.93 35.48 -18.59
CA SER A 66 17.74 34.26 -18.59
C SER A 66 16.88 33.02 -18.79
N CYS A 67 15.97 32.70 -17.85
CA CYS A 67 15.21 31.44 -17.90
C CYS A 67 13.84 31.51 -18.61
N LEU A 68 13.40 32.70 -19.03
CA LEU A 68 12.10 32.95 -19.69
C LEU A 68 10.86 32.57 -18.90
N ASN A 69 10.98 32.27 -17.61
CA ASN A 69 9.82 32.06 -16.74
C ASN A 69 9.13 33.41 -16.44
N SER A 70 7.80 33.39 -16.38
CA SER A 70 7.00 34.48 -15.83
C SER A 70 7.14 34.49 -14.31
N VAL A 71 7.62 35.60 -13.77
CA VAL A 71 7.99 35.81 -12.37
C VAL A 71 7.14 36.94 -11.81
N TRP A 72 6.44 36.65 -10.72
CA TRP A 72 5.84 37.70 -9.92
C TRP A 72 6.92 38.34 -9.05
N LEU A 73 7.07 39.65 -9.15
CA LEU A 73 8.08 40.42 -8.42
C LEU A 73 7.66 40.53 -6.95
N ASP A 74 8.16 39.61 -6.12
CA ASP A 74 8.05 39.64 -4.67
C ASP A 74 9.40 40.06 -4.06
N LYS A 75 9.42 41.19 -3.35
CA LYS A 75 10.63 41.73 -2.71
C LYS A 75 11.21 40.78 -1.65
N SER A 76 10.39 39.93 -1.05
CA SER A 76 10.81 38.98 0.00
C SER A 76 11.44 37.69 -0.56
N LYS A 77 11.21 37.38 -1.83
CA LYS A 77 11.70 36.16 -2.50
C LYS A 77 12.10 36.48 -3.95
N PRO A 78 13.29 37.08 -4.17
CA PRO A 78 13.75 37.37 -5.52
C PRO A 78 13.92 36.08 -6.33
N HIS A 79 13.52 36.11 -7.60
CA HIS A 79 13.69 34.96 -8.48
C HIS A 79 15.16 34.64 -8.73
N LYS A 80 15.53 33.38 -8.45
CA LYS A 80 16.86 32.83 -8.74
C LYS A 80 16.79 31.80 -9.86
N CYS A 81 17.43 32.09 -11.00
CA CYS A 81 17.48 31.17 -12.15
C CYS A 81 18.15 29.84 -11.77
N GLY A 82 17.59 28.72 -12.25
CA GLY A 82 18.14 27.40 -11.96
C GLY A 82 17.91 26.91 -10.53
N TYR A 83 17.05 27.57 -9.76
CA TYR A 83 16.63 27.12 -8.43
C TYR A 83 15.11 26.94 -8.37
N SER A 84 14.67 26.03 -7.52
CA SER A 84 13.26 25.77 -7.23
C SER A 84 13.10 25.41 -5.76
N TYR A 85 11.97 25.78 -5.17
CA TYR A 85 11.64 25.36 -3.83
C TYR A 85 11.30 23.86 -3.82
N CYS A 86 12.12 23.08 -3.12
CA CYS A 86 11.87 21.65 -2.96
C CYS A 86 10.89 21.45 -1.81
N ASN A 87 9.66 21.04 -2.14
CA ASN A 87 8.63 20.76 -1.13
C ASN A 87 9.03 19.63 -0.17
N ASN A 88 9.99 18.78 -0.53
CA ASN A 88 10.42 17.64 0.28
C ASN A 88 11.32 18.08 1.43
N CYS A 89 12.42 18.79 1.15
CA CYS A 89 13.32 19.33 2.17
C CYS A 89 12.92 20.72 2.69
N GLY A 90 11.93 21.37 2.08
CA GLY A 90 11.43 22.67 2.53
C GLY A 90 12.39 23.84 2.28
N ALA A 91 13.33 23.68 1.35
CA ALA A 91 14.37 24.67 1.05
C ALA A 91 14.45 24.96 -0.45
N GLU A 92 14.97 26.14 -0.79
CA GLU A 92 15.34 26.47 -2.17
C GLU A 92 16.59 25.68 -2.56
N LYS A 93 16.52 24.95 -3.66
CA LYS A 93 17.58 24.05 -4.14
C LYS A 93 17.77 24.23 -5.65
N PRO A 94 18.95 23.89 -6.19
CA PRO A 94 19.13 23.84 -7.63
C PRO A 94 18.05 23.00 -8.30
N THR A 95 17.58 23.40 -9.48
CA THR A 95 16.68 22.58 -10.31
C THR A 95 17.33 21.21 -10.53
N ARG A 96 16.55 20.13 -10.32
CA ARG A 96 17.01 18.72 -10.34
C ARG A 96 17.85 18.26 -9.13
N HIS A 97 17.84 19.00 -8.03
CA HIS A 97 18.38 18.51 -6.77
C HIS A 97 17.76 17.15 -6.39
N LEU A 98 18.62 16.19 -6.08
CA LEU A 98 18.24 14.90 -5.52
C LEU A 98 18.07 15.04 -4.00
N CYS A 99 16.85 14.80 -3.53
CA CYS A 99 16.45 15.02 -2.13
C CYS A 99 16.52 13.74 -1.32
N PHE A 100 16.80 13.87 -0.03
CA PHE A 100 16.78 12.76 0.92
C PHE A 100 15.49 12.74 1.75
N MET A 101 15.16 11.56 2.29
CA MET A 101 14.09 11.40 3.25
C MET A 101 14.41 12.18 4.52
N ALA A 102 13.47 12.98 4.99
CA ALA A 102 13.64 13.82 6.18
C ALA A 102 13.22 13.09 7.46
N LYS A 103 13.94 13.39 8.56
CA LYS A 103 13.54 13.00 9.92
C LYS A 103 12.15 13.55 10.26
N ASN A 104 11.39 12.77 11.03
CA ASN A 104 10.07 13.19 11.47
C ASN A 104 10.14 14.05 12.75
N SER A 105 10.06 15.38 12.61
CA SER A 105 10.14 16.33 13.72
C SER A 105 8.79 16.71 14.35
N SER A 106 7.65 16.30 13.76
CA SER A 106 6.32 16.62 14.30
C SER A 106 6.14 16.00 15.69
N LYS A 107 5.77 16.80 16.70
CA LYS A 107 5.46 16.30 18.05
C LYS A 107 4.02 16.66 18.42
N ASN A 108 3.08 15.75 18.16
CA ASN A 108 1.67 15.92 18.56
C ASN A 108 1.41 15.56 20.02
N LEU A 109 2.40 15.02 20.74
CA LEU A 109 2.24 14.54 22.11
C LEU A 109 1.77 15.63 23.09
N ASN A 110 2.22 16.87 22.89
CA ASN A 110 1.90 18.00 23.78
C ASN A 110 0.55 18.65 23.46
N LYS A 111 -0.10 18.26 22.36
CA LYS A 111 -1.41 18.80 21.99
C LYS A 111 -2.50 18.11 22.82
N ASN A 112 -3.45 18.88 23.34
CA ASN A 112 -4.58 18.33 24.08
C ASN A 112 -5.39 17.36 23.21
N PHE A 113 -5.93 16.30 23.81
CA PHE A 113 -6.71 15.29 23.10
C PHE A 113 -7.86 14.73 23.92
N LEU A 114 -8.85 14.20 23.21
CA LEU A 114 -9.94 13.41 23.76
C LEU A 114 -10.18 12.20 22.86
N PHE A 115 -10.17 11.02 23.45
CA PHE A 115 -10.55 9.77 22.81
C PHE A 115 -12.01 9.45 23.09
N VAL A 116 -12.73 9.00 22.06
CA VAL A 116 -14.09 8.47 22.17
C VAL A 116 -14.06 7.04 21.65
N PHE A 117 -14.47 6.07 22.45
CA PHE A 117 -14.61 4.67 22.05
C PHE A 117 -16.09 4.39 21.90
N TYR A 118 -16.50 3.80 20.78
CA TYR A 118 -17.92 3.59 20.53
C TYR A 118 -18.17 2.30 19.75
N ASP A 119 -19.40 1.82 19.83
CA ASP A 119 -19.90 0.67 19.08
C ASP A 119 -21.40 0.87 18.78
N PHE A 120 -21.86 0.31 17.66
CA PHE A 120 -23.27 0.32 17.28
C PHE A 120 -23.84 -1.11 17.24
N GLU A 121 -24.92 -1.33 17.99
CA GLU A 121 -25.74 -2.52 17.82
C GLU A 121 -26.86 -2.25 16.81
N CYS A 122 -27.06 -3.20 15.91
CA CYS A 122 -27.99 -3.06 14.79
C CYS A 122 -28.97 -4.22 14.74
N ARG A 123 -30.23 -3.91 14.39
CA ARG A 123 -31.19 -4.92 13.92
C ARG A 123 -30.90 -5.27 12.46
N GLN A 124 -31.35 -6.45 12.04
CA GLN A 124 -31.13 -7.01 10.70
C GLN A 124 -32.35 -7.76 10.16
N ASP A 125 -33.54 -7.20 10.41
CA ASP A 125 -34.85 -7.75 10.09
C ASP A 125 -35.56 -7.02 8.93
N THR A 126 -35.05 -5.85 8.52
CA THR A 126 -35.64 -5.06 7.43
C THR A 126 -35.17 -5.60 6.07
N SER A 127 -36.05 -6.24 5.30
CA SER A 127 -35.71 -6.71 3.95
C SER A 127 -35.52 -5.56 2.96
N VAL A 128 -34.55 -5.70 2.05
CA VAL A 128 -34.35 -4.74 0.96
C VAL A 128 -35.40 -4.99 -0.13
N VAL A 129 -36.15 -3.95 -0.50
CA VAL A 129 -37.22 -4.02 -1.51
C VAL A 129 -36.71 -4.61 -2.81
N GLY A 130 -37.45 -5.59 -3.37
CA GLY A 130 -37.11 -6.25 -4.64
C GLY A 130 -35.98 -7.29 -4.54
N THR A 131 -35.59 -7.71 -3.33
CA THR A 131 -34.56 -8.73 -3.13
C THR A 131 -35.04 -9.86 -2.21
N THR A 132 -34.49 -11.06 -2.38
CA THR A 132 -34.75 -12.21 -1.50
C THR A 132 -33.59 -12.38 -0.54
N ASN A 133 -33.88 -12.54 0.76
CA ASN A 133 -32.89 -12.80 1.82
C ASN A 133 -31.77 -11.74 1.94
N MET A 134 -32.03 -10.48 1.58
CA MET A 134 -31.12 -9.37 1.89
C MET A 134 -31.73 -8.47 2.95
N PHE A 135 -30.95 -8.20 4.01
CA PHE A 135 -31.42 -7.47 5.18
C PHE A 135 -30.56 -6.23 5.44
N LEU A 136 -31.20 -5.09 5.67
CA LEU A 136 -30.55 -3.84 6.04
C LEU A 136 -30.19 -3.83 7.52
N HIS A 137 -28.97 -3.44 7.82
CA HIS A 137 -28.54 -3.20 9.20
C HIS A 137 -28.99 -1.80 9.62
N THR A 138 -29.83 -1.73 10.65
CA THR A 138 -30.29 -0.44 11.20
C THR A 138 -29.82 -0.28 12.65
N PRO A 139 -29.02 0.75 12.98
CA PRO A 139 -28.60 1.01 14.34
C PRO A 139 -29.78 1.20 15.30
N THR A 140 -29.76 0.49 16.41
CA THR A 140 -30.77 0.56 17.50
C THR A 140 -30.17 1.02 18.82
N LEU A 141 -28.84 0.92 18.96
CA LEU A 141 -28.13 1.36 20.16
C LEU A 141 -26.73 1.85 19.79
N CYS A 142 -26.28 2.90 20.46
CA CYS A 142 -24.87 3.30 20.48
C CYS A 142 -24.41 3.48 21.92
N VAL A 143 -23.31 2.83 22.29
CA VAL A 143 -22.60 3.13 23.52
C VAL A 143 -21.33 3.89 23.16
N ALA A 144 -21.05 4.98 23.88
CA ALA A 144 -19.83 5.74 23.73
C ALA A 144 -19.17 6.02 25.09
N GLN A 145 -17.87 5.76 25.18
CA GLN A 145 -17.03 6.08 26.33
C GLN A 145 -15.98 7.12 25.94
N GLN A 146 -15.75 8.13 26.78
CA GLN A 146 -14.76 9.17 26.51
C GLN A 146 -13.67 9.27 27.56
N VAL A 147 -12.47 9.62 27.10
CA VAL A 147 -11.27 9.78 27.93
C VAL A 147 -10.44 10.94 27.39
N CYS A 148 -10.14 11.93 28.22
CA CYS A 148 -9.27 13.05 27.86
C CYS A 148 -7.89 12.92 28.52
N GLN A 149 -6.97 13.81 28.16
CA GLN A 149 -5.60 13.82 28.69
C GLN A 149 -5.52 13.80 30.23
N SER A 150 -6.47 14.40 30.96
CA SER A 150 -6.42 14.44 32.43
C SER A 150 -7.00 13.20 33.12
N CYS A 151 -7.81 12.40 32.43
CA CYS A 151 -8.41 11.18 32.98
C CYS A 151 -7.97 9.91 32.25
N VAL A 152 -6.91 9.98 31.43
CA VAL A 152 -6.43 8.85 30.63
C VAL A 152 -5.95 7.66 31.46
N ASN A 153 -5.49 7.94 32.68
CA ASN A 153 -5.05 6.93 33.65
C ASN A 153 -6.15 6.54 34.65
N ASN A 154 -7.36 7.09 34.53
CA ASN A 154 -8.46 6.77 35.43
C ASN A 154 -9.30 5.62 34.86
N GLU A 155 -9.19 4.45 35.46
CA GLU A 155 -9.83 3.23 34.98
C GLU A 155 -11.34 3.17 35.19
N ASP A 156 -11.84 3.77 36.27
CA ASP A 156 -13.26 3.77 36.62
C ASP A 156 -14.03 4.71 35.70
N ILE A 157 -14.71 4.16 34.71
CA ILE A 157 -15.46 4.96 33.73
C ILE A 157 -16.68 5.68 34.33
N ASN A 158 -17.15 5.28 35.51
CA ASN A 158 -18.33 5.85 36.14
C ASN A 158 -18.03 7.15 36.90
N GLN A 159 -16.75 7.38 37.26
CA GLN A 159 -16.35 8.63 37.88
C GLN A 159 -16.31 9.76 36.84
N ASP A 160 -16.98 10.88 37.12
CA ASP A 160 -16.93 12.05 36.24
C ASP A 160 -15.53 12.68 36.21
N CYS A 161 -15.11 13.14 35.02
CA CYS A 161 -13.87 13.89 34.87
C CYS A 161 -14.12 15.38 35.00
N PHE A 162 -13.31 16.09 35.78
CA PHE A 162 -13.40 17.56 35.86
C PHE A 162 -13.22 18.28 34.50
N CYS A 163 -12.53 17.65 33.54
CA CYS A 163 -12.20 18.22 32.23
C CYS A 163 -13.21 17.83 31.15
N CYS A 164 -13.54 16.54 31.00
CA CYS A 164 -14.47 16.08 29.96
C CYS A 164 -15.90 15.80 30.47
N GLY A 165 -16.12 15.74 31.78
CA GLY A 165 -17.41 15.45 32.42
C GLY A 165 -17.71 13.95 32.49
N LYS A 166 -19.00 13.60 32.42
CA LYS A 166 -19.50 12.22 32.34
C LYS A 166 -18.83 11.43 31.23
N ARG A 167 -18.39 10.21 31.52
CA ARG A 167 -17.53 9.44 30.60
C ARG A 167 -18.21 8.29 29.88
N GLN A 168 -19.39 7.82 30.29
CA GLN A 168 -20.18 6.82 29.57
C GLN A 168 -21.53 7.39 29.12
N HIS A 169 -21.87 7.15 27.86
CA HIS A 169 -23.09 7.65 27.21
C HIS A 169 -23.76 6.51 26.44
N ILE A 170 -25.08 6.45 26.52
CA ILE A 170 -25.90 5.39 25.92
C ILE A 170 -26.99 6.11 25.12
N PHE A 171 -27.04 5.85 23.82
CA PHE A 171 -28.00 6.44 22.90
C PHE A 171 -28.91 5.33 22.36
N LYS A 172 -30.20 5.38 22.70
CA LYS A 172 -31.20 4.39 22.25
C LYS A 172 -32.07 4.95 21.12
N ASP A 173 -32.54 6.17 21.27
CA ASP A 173 -33.30 6.87 20.24
C ASP A 173 -32.34 7.56 19.26
N ASP A 174 -32.59 7.42 17.96
CA ASP A 174 -31.74 7.94 16.87
C ASP A 174 -30.23 7.87 17.16
N PRO A 175 -29.70 6.65 17.42
CA PRO A 175 -28.39 6.47 18.06
C PRO A 175 -27.24 7.12 17.29
N VAL A 176 -27.32 7.15 15.95
CA VAL A 176 -26.30 7.76 15.10
C VAL A 176 -26.30 9.28 15.24
N ASP A 177 -27.46 9.93 15.09
CA ASP A 177 -27.56 11.39 15.10
C ASP A 177 -27.25 11.94 16.50
N ASN A 178 -27.74 11.27 17.55
CA ASN A 178 -27.45 11.64 18.94
C ASN A 178 -25.96 11.47 19.29
N PHE A 179 -25.31 10.40 18.82
CA PHE A 179 -23.88 10.22 18.96
C PHE A 179 -23.08 11.32 18.24
N LEU A 180 -23.44 11.67 17.01
CA LEU A 180 -22.77 12.72 16.25
C LEU A 180 -22.96 14.11 16.90
N ASN A 181 -24.17 14.42 17.36
CA ASN A 181 -24.46 15.65 18.11
C ASN A 181 -23.61 15.73 19.39
N TYR A 182 -23.48 14.61 20.10
CA TYR A 182 -22.59 14.50 21.26
C TYR A 182 -21.12 14.77 20.90
N VAL A 183 -20.58 14.12 19.86
CA VAL A 183 -19.19 14.34 19.40
C VAL A 183 -18.97 15.80 18.99
N SER A 184 -19.93 16.42 18.32
CA SER A 184 -19.90 17.84 17.96
C SER A 184 -19.88 18.75 19.20
N ALA A 185 -20.66 18.42 20.23
CA ALA A 185 -20.66 19.17 21.49
C ALA A 185 -19.31 19.09 22.23
N LEU A 186 -18.59 17.96 22.14
CA LEU A 186 -17.25 17.83 22.73
C LEU A 186 -16.23 18.79 22.11
N LYS A 187 -16.39 19.17 20.84
CA LYS A 187 -15.54 20.16 20.15
C LYS A 187 -15.51 21.50 20.90
N LYS A 188 -16.64 21.90 21.49
CA LYS A 188 -16.75 23.15 22.28
C LYS A 188 -16.03 23.05 23.63
N LYS A 189 -15.96 21.85 24.22
CA LYS A 189 -15.31 21.59 25.51
C LYS A 189 -13.78 21.54 25.39
N ILE A 190 -13.27 20.88 24.35
CA ILE A 190 -11.82 20.68 24.14
C ILE A 190 -11.27 21.77 23.21
N LYS A 191 -11.06 22.98 23.76
CA LYS A 191 -10.48 24.10 22.99
C LYS A 191 -9.08 23.74 22.48
N LYS A 192 -8.88 23.85 21.16
CA LYS A 192 -7.61 23.59 20.45
C LYS A 192 -7.05 22.15 20.57
N GLY A 193 -7.85 21.16 20.96
CA GLY A 193 -7.44 19.75 21.00
C GLY A 193 -8.02 18.91 19.86
N ASP A 194 -7.48 17.69 19.73
CA ASP A 194 -7.94 16.69 18.78
C ASP A 194 -8.92 15.71 19.43
N ILE A 195 -10.04 15.45 18.76
CA ILE A 195 -11.01 14.40 19.12
C ILE A 195 -10.77 13.22 18.20
N VAL A 196 -10.47 12.05 18.78
CA VAL A 196 -10.31 10.81 18.01
C VAL A 196 -11.33 9.79 18.48
N ALA A 197 -12.29 9.49 17.61
CA ALA A 197 -13.32 8.48 17.82
C ALA A 197 -12.87 7.14 17.20
N LEU A 198 -12.86 6.08 18.00
CA LEU A 198 -12.43 4.73 17.63
C LEU A 198 -13.59 3.75 17.78
N ALA A 199 -13.82 2.95 16.74
CA ALA A 199 -14.64 1.74 16.78
C ALA A 199 -13.83 0.56 16.26
N HIS A 200 -14.19 -0.66 16.66
CA HIS A 200 -13.50 -1.88 16.26
C HIS A 200 -14.10 -2.43 14.96
N ASN A 201 -13.32 -2.46 13.88
CA ASN A 201 -13.81 -2.72 12.52
C ASN A 201 -14.64 -1.56 11.93
N MET A 202 -14.36 -0.32 12.33
CA MET A 202 -15.04 0.88 11.83
C MET A 202 -15.04 0.97 10.29
N LYS A 203 -13.89 0.70 9.64
CA LYS A 203 -13.80 0.67 8.16
C LYS A 203 -14.72 -0.37 7.53
N GLY A 204 -15.03 -1.39 8.33
CA GLY A 204 -15.77 -2.58 8.01
C GLY A 204 -17.28 -2.40 8.13
N TYR A 205 -17.72 -1.55 9.06
CA TYR A 205 -19.07 -1.58 9.59
C TYR A 205 -19.50 -0.18 10.07
N ASP A 206 -19.16 0.22 11.30
CA ASP A 206 -19.67 1.43 11.98
C ASP A 206 -19.45 2.73 11.22
N GLY A 207 -18.33 2.81 10.49
CA GLY A 207 -17.96 3.99 9.74
C GLY A 207 -18.95 4.34 8.64
N ALA A 208 -19.70 3.36 8.14
CA ALA A 208 -20.75 3.58 7.15
C ALA A 208 -21.92 4.36 7.75
N PHE A 209 -22.37 4.00 8.97
CA PHE A 209 -23.42 4.71 9.68
C PHE A 209 -22.97 6.12 10.07
N VAL A 210 -21.74 6.26 10.56
CA VAL A 210 -21.13 7.57 10.86
C VAL A 210 -21.11 8.44 9.61
N LEU A 211 -20.59 7.94 8.48
CA LEU A 211 -20.56 8.71 7.24
C LEU A 211 -21.95 9.14 6.80
N LYS A 212 -22.94 8.22 6.78
CA LYS A 212 -24.32 8.57 6.40
C LYS A 212 -24.91 9.64 7.32
N GLY A 213 -24.69 9.56 8.63
CA GLY A 213 -25.13 10.59 9.58
C GLY A 213 -24.46 11.95 9.34
N LEU A 214 -23.15 11.95 9.02
CA LEU A 214 -22.41 13.18 8.68
C LEU A 214 -22.94 13.82 7.39
N LEU A 215 -23.36 13.01 6.40
CA LEU A 215 -23.82 13.48 5.10
C LEU A 215 -25.19 14.18 5.16
N LYS A 216 -26.04 13.86 6.14
CA LYS A 216 -27.29 14.61 6.40
C LYS A 216 -27.06 16.10 6.66
N ASN A 217 -25.88 16.48 7.18
CA ASN A 217 -25.49 17.85 7.49
C ASN A 217 -24.04 18.12 7.05
N THR A 218 -23.70 17.79 5.80
CA THR A 218 -22.31 17.81 5.27
C THR A 218 -21.59 19.14 5.53
N ASN A 219 -22.26 20.28 5.32
CA ASN A 219 -21.67 21.61 5.54
C ASN A 219 -21.23 21.87 6.99
N ALA A 220 -21.90 21.26 7.98
CA ALA A 220 -21.56 21.42 9.39
C ALA A 220 -20.32 20.60 9.80
N TRP A 221 -20.02 19.52 9.07
CA TRP A 221 -18.94 18.58 9.41
C TRP A 221 -17.73 18.64 8.48
N ASN A 222 -17.94 19.07 7.23
CA ASN A 222 -16.94 19.08 6.16
C ASN A 222 -16.10 17.78 6.11
N PRO A 223 -16.75 16.60 5.97
CA PRO A 223 -16.08 15.32 6.07
C PRO A 223 -15.09 15.08 4.92
N LYS A 224 -13.91 14.55 5.26
CA LYS A 224 -12.90 14.06 4.31
C LYS A 224 -12.58 12.61 4.61
N ILE A 225 -12.80 11.75 3.62
CA ILE A 225 -12.66 10.30 3.77
C ILE A 225 -11.38 9.78 3.13
N ILE A 226 -10.77 8.78 3.77
CA ILE A 226 -9.78 7.90 3.16
C ILE A 226 -10.45 6.53 3.04
N SER A 227 -10.60 6.01 1.82
CA SER A 227 -11.36 4.79 1.56
C SER A 227 -10.56 3.76 0.77
N THR A 228 -11.02 2.51 0.78
CA THR A 228 -10.55 1.44 -0.13
C THR A 228 -11.77 0.68 -0.60
N GLY A 229 -12.28 1.04 -1.78
CA GLY A 229 -13.66 0.75 -2.15
C GLY A 229 -14.61 1.41 -1.14
N THR A 230 -15.61 0.68 -0.66
CA THR A 230 -16.58 1.15 0.33
C THR A 230 -16.08 1.03 1.79
N LYS A 231 -14.85 0.56 2.01
CA LYS A 231 -14.24 0.51 3.35
C LYS A 231 -13.65 1.87 3.73
N LEU A 232 -14.08 2.43 4.86
CA LEU A 232 -13.67 3.76 5.33
C LEU A 232 -12.50 3.68 6.30
N MET A 233 -11.28 3.86 5.80
CA MET A 233 -10.06 3.77 6.62
C MET A 233 -9.97 4.89 7.66
N SER A 234 -10.45 6.08 7.33
CA SER A 234 -10.64 7.19 8.25
C SER A 234 -11.64 8.23 7.71
N ILE A 235 -12.29 8.95 8.61
CA ILE A 235 -13.10 10.13 8.31
C ILE A 235 -12.55 11.29 9.15
N ASN A 236 -12.17 12.39 8.51
CA ASN A 236 -11.69 13.59 9.19
C ASN A 236 -12.71 14.71 8.99
N CYS A 237 -13.14 15.33 10.08
CA CYS A 237 -14.11 16.43 10.08
C CYS A 237 -13.48 17.66 10.74
N ASP A 238 -13.68 18.84 10.14
CA ASP A 238 -13.20 20.14 10.65
C ASP A 238 -11.71 20.24 11.04
N GLY A 239 -10.88 19.31 10.58
CA GLY A 239 -9.44 19.26 10.83
C GLY A 239 -9.02 18.83 12.24
N ASN A 240 -9.94 18.67 13.19
CA ASN A 240 -9.65 18.27 14.57
C ASN A 240 -10.53 17.13 15.12
N ILE A 241 -11.48 16.61 14.34
CA ILE A 241 -12.25 15.40 14.67
C ILE A 241 -11.87 14.30 13.69
N LYS A 242 -11.53 13.13 14.21
CA LYS A 242 -11.14 11.97 13.41
C LYS A 242 -11.87 10.72 13.86
N PHE A 243 -12.53 10.03 12.95
CA PHE A 243 -13.04 8.67 13.14
C PHE A 243 -12.05 7.68 12.51
N ILE A 244 -11.57 6.71 13.28
CA ILE A 244 -10.61 5.68 12.85
C ILE A 244 -11.02 4.28 13.33
N ASP A 245 -10.48 3.29 12.63
CA ASP A 245 -10.65 1.88 12.94
C ASP A 245 -9.51 1.34 13.80
N SER A 246 -9.82 0.78 14.98
CA SER A 246 -8.82 0.17 15.85
C SER A 246 -8.15 -1.06 15.22
N ILE A 247 -8.79 -1.78 14.28
CA ILE A 247 -8.20 -2.91 13.54
C ILE A 247 -7.02 -2.47 12.67
N ASN A 248 -6.95 -1.20 12.27
CA ASN A 248 -5.79 -0.70 11.52
C ASN A 248 -4.51 -0.63 12.39
N TYR A 249 -4.64 -0.74 13.71
CA TYR A 249 -3.55 -0.73 14.68
C TYR A 249 -3.37 -2.09 15.34
N MET A 250 -4.48 -2.74 15.69
CA MET A 250 -4.54 -4.03 16.34
C MET A 250 -5.33 -5.02 15.48
N PRO A 251 -4.71 -5.62 14.43
CA PRO A 251 -5.41 -6.49 13.47
C PRO A 251 -5.78 -7.87 14.04
N MET A 252 -6.67 -7.90 15.04
CA MET A 252 -7.23 -9.10 15.65
C MET A 252 -8.67 -8.85 16.10
N PRO A 253 -9.49 -9.90 16.32
CA PRO A 253 -10.83 -9.75 16.88
C PRO A 253 -10.80 -9.15 18.30
N LEU A 254 -11.86 -8.40 18.63
CA LEU A 254 -12.05 -7.76 19.94
C LEU A 254 -11.89 -8.75 21.11
N SER A 255 -12.41 -9.97 20.96
CA SER A 255 -12.33 -11.04 21.97
C SER A 255 -10.90 -11.48 22.33
N LYS A 256 -9.91 -11.21 21.47
CA LYS A 256 -8.49 -11.53 21.75
C LYS A 256 -7.74 -10.42 22.48
N LEU A 257 -8.30 -9.21 22.57
CA LEU A 257 -7.62 -8.06 23.16
C LEU A 257 -7.39 -8.20 24.67
N PRO A 258 -8.35 -8.69 25.50
CA PRO A 258 -8.12 -8.85 26.94
C PRO A 258 -6.92 -9.75 27.24
N LYS A 259 -6.84 -10.92 26.59
CA LYS A 259 -5.71 -11.84 26.71
C LYS A 259 -4.39 -11.23 26.21
N THR A 260 -4.45 -10.44 25.13
CA THR A 260 -3.24 -9.82 24.54
C THR A 260 -2.66 -8.74 25.46
N PHE A 261 -3.50 -7.93 26.10
CA PHE A 261 -3.07 -6.83 26.96
C PHE A 261 -3.11 -7.15 28.45
N ASN A 262 -3.45 -8.39 28.80
CA ASN A 262 -3.47 -8.93 30.15
C ASN A 262 -4.37 -8.15 31.13
N PHE A 263 -5.59 -7.79 30.70
CA PHE A 263 -6.60 -7.21 31.57
C PHE A 263 -7.81 -8.13 31.73
N SER A 264 -8.50 -8.02 32.87
CA SER A 264 -9.68 -8.83 33.17
C SER A 264 -10.89 -8.44 32.31
N GLY A 265 -11.64 -9.47 31.92
CA GLY A 265 -12.82 -9.36 31.07
C GLY A 265 -12.77 -10.31 29.87
N GLY A 266 -13.93 -10.69 29.36
CA GLY A 266 -14.09 -11.52 28.17
C GLY A 266 -15.26 -11.00 27.36
N LYS A 267 -15.22 -11.19 26.04
CA LYS A 267 -16.37 -10.88 25.19
C LYS A 267 -17.46 -11.92 25.45
N GLY A 268 -18.64 -11.47 25.88
CA GLY A 268 -19.80 -12.34 26.09
C GLY A 268 -20.44 -12.81 24.77
N TYR A 269 -21.53 -13.57 24.87
CA TYR A 269 -22.33 -14.02 23.74
C TYR A 269 -23.64 -13.24 23.66
N PHE A 270 -23.98 -12.76 22.46
CA PHE A 270 -25.23 -12.03 22.21
C PHE A 270 -25.98 -12.63 21.00
N PRO A 271 -27.31 -12.80 21.08
CA PRO A 271 -28.08 -13.40 20.01
C PRO A 271 -28.37 -12.36 18.90
N HIS A 272 -27.40 -12.06 18.05
CA HIS A 272 -27.51 -11.03 17.01
C HIS A 272 -28.68 -11.25 16.04
N PHE A 273 -29.10 -12.50 15.78
CA PHE A 273 -30.27 -12.78 14.93
C PHE A 273 -31.60 -12.62 15.66
N PHE A 274 -31.59 -12.50 16.99
CA PHE A 274 -32.78 -12.24 17.82
C PHE A 274 -33.06 -10.74 17.97
N ASN A 275 -32.12 -9.86 17.60
CA ASN A 275 -32.31 -8.41 17.56
C ASN A 275 -33.22 -8.01 16.39
N THR A 276 -34.53 -8.10 16.63
CA THR A 276 -35.61 -7.74 15.71
C THR A 276 -36.59 -6.80 16.39
N LEU A 277 -37.45 -6.11 15.64
CA LEU A 277 -38.51 -5.26 16.19
C LEU A 277 -39.44 -6.03 17.13
N ASP A 278 -39.85 -7.24 16.76
CA ASP A 278 -40.78 -8.07 17.54
C ASP A 278 -40.21 -8.47 18.91
N ASN A 279 -38.89 -8.62 19.02
CA ASN A 279 -38.23 -9.08 20.23
C ASN A 279 -37.70 -7.95 21.14
N GLN A 280 -37.90 -6.68 20.79
CA GLN A 280 -37.34 -5.56 21.56
C GLN A 280 -37.80 -5.55 23.03
N ASN A 281 -39.01 -6.05 23.32
CA ASN A 281 -39.56 -6.11 24.68
C ASN A 281 -39.53 -7.51 25.30
N TYR A 282 -38.75 -8.44 24.72
CA TYR A 282 -38.69 -9.82 25.18
C TYR A 282 -38.08 -9.94 26.58
N VAL A 283 -38.80 -10.62 27.47
CA VAL A 283 -38.35 -11.08 28.79
C VAL A 283 -38.79 -12.52 28.95
N GLY A 284 -37.84 -13.45 29.02
CA GLY A 284 -38.15 -14.87 29.09
C GLY A 284 -36.90 -15.75 29.15
N PRO A 285 -37.01 -17.05 28.85
CA PRO A 285 -35.86 -17.94 28.74
C PRO A 285 -34.82 -17.44 27.71
N ILE A 286 -33.57 -17.89 27.83
CA ILE A 286 -32.52 -17.57 26.86
C ILE A 286 -32.95 -17.96 25.42
N PRO A 287 -32.71 -17.11 24.40
CA PRO A 287 -33.06 -17.43 23.01
C PRO A 287 -32.34 -18.68 22.52
N SER A 288 -32.93 -19.41 21.56
CA SER A 288 -32.30 -20.60 20.97
C SER A 288 -30.87 -20.33 20.47
N ALA A 289 -29.99 -21.33 20.62
CA ALA A 289 -28.60 -21.30 20.18
C ALA A 289 -28.41 -20.84 18.71
N HIS A 290 -29.38 -21.14 17.83
CA HIS A 290 -29.35 -20.67 16.44
C HIS A 290 -29.24 -19.15 16.32
N TYR A 291 -29.89 -18.39 17.21
CA TYR A 291 -29.90 -16.92 17.15
C TYR A 291 -28.53 -16.27 17.46
N TYR A 292 -27.59 -17.04 18.01
CA TYR A 292 -26.22 -16.64 18.28
C TYR A 292 -25.28 -16.92 17.09
N GLY A 293 -25.76 -17.57 16.03
CA GLY A 293 -24.93 -17.94 14.88
C GLY A 293 -23.88 -19.00 15.20
N CYS A 294 -24.22 -19.95 16.08
CA CYS A 294 -23.28 -20.97 16.59
C CYS A 294 -22.56 -21.78 15.50
N ASP A 295 -23.20 -22.04 14.36
CA ASP A 295 -22.59 -22.77 13.23
C ASP A 295 -21.62 -21.91 12.38
N GLU A 296 -21.69 -20.58 12.53
CA GLU A 296 -20.74 -19.64 11.92
C GLU A 296 -19.49 -19.38 12.78
N MET A 297 -19.44 -19.91 14.01
CA MET A 297 -18.29 -19.85 14.90
C MET A 297 -17.18 -20.83 14.48
N SER A 298 -15.95 -20.60 14.95
CA SER A 298 -14.90 -21.63 14.82
C SER A 298 -15.29 -22.87 15.64
N VAL A 299 -14.78 -24.04 15.27
CA VAL A 299 -15.08 -25.32 15.96
C VAL A 299 -14.87 -25.20 17.47
N SER A 300 -13.73 -24.64 17.90
CA SER A 300 -13.42 -24.43 19.32
C SER A 300 -14.40 -23.47 20.01
N MET A 301 -14.71 -22.34 19.38
CA MET A 301 -15.60 -21.32 19.95
C MET A 301 -17.03 -21.83 20.03
N ARG A 302 -17.46 -22.67 19.08
CA ARG A 302 -18.77 -23.33 19.12
C ARG A 302 -18.90 -24.26 20.32
N ILE A 303 -17.84 -25.02 20.65
CA ILE A 303 -17.81 -25.89 21.83
C ILE A 303 -17.93 -25.04 23.10
N ASP A 304 -17.10 -23.99 23.23
CA ASP A 304 -17.13 -23.08 24.38
C ASP A 304 -18.50 -22.41 24.53
N PHE A 305 -19.11 -22.00 23.42
CA PHE A 305 -20.45 -21.41 23.37
C PHE A 305 -21.54 -22.40 23.82
N LEU A 306 -21.53 -23.64 23.31
CA LEU A 306 -22.55 -24.62 23.67
C LEU A 306 -22.48 -24.99 25.15
N ASN A 307 -21.28 -25.17 25.70
CA ASN A 307 -21.08 -25.39 27.13
C ASN A 307 -21.65 -24.22 27.96
N TRP A 308 -21.36 -22.98 27.56
CA TRP A 308 -21.93 -21.79 28.21
C TRP A 308 -23.46 -21.77 28.09
N TYR A 309 -23.98 -22.03 26.90
CA TYR A 309 -25.41 -21.98 26.59
C TYR A 309 -26.19 -23.01 27.41
N GLU A 310 -25.72 -24.25 27.46
CA GLU A 310 -26.30 -25.32 28.27
C GLU A 310 -26.31 -24.96 29.76
N GLN A 311 -25.24 -24.36 30.28
CA GLN A 311 -25.21 -23.85 31.65
C GLN A 311 -26.24 -22.74 31.88
N GLN A 312 -26.42 -21.79 30.94
CA GLN A 312 -27.44 -20.74 31.09
C GLN A 312 -28.86 -21.32 31.11
N VAL A 313 -29.13 -22.32 30.26
CA VAL A 313 -30.41 -23.03 30.21
C VAL A 313 -30.64 -23.81 31.51
N GLN A 314 -29.66 -24.58 31.98
CA GLN A 314 -29.75 -25.35 33.23
C GLN A 314 -29.98 -24.45 34.45
N ASN A 315 -29.37 -23.26 34.47
CA ASN A 315 -29.54 -22.28 35.53
C ASN A 315 -30.86 -21.47 35.43
N ASN A 316 -31.74 -21.77 34.46
CA ASN A 316 -32.99 -21.06 34.21
C ASN A 316 -32.82 -19.52 34.12
N VAL A 317 -31.75 -19.07 33.46
CA VAL A 317 -31.43 -17.64 33.33
C VAL A 317 -32.54 -16.93 32.53
N ILE A 318 -33.08 -15.86 33.11
CA ILE A 318 -34.05 -14.99 32.44
C ILE A 318 -33.29 -13.96 31.60
N PHE A 319 -33.53 -14.01 30.30
CA PHE A 319 -32.99 -13.08 29.32
C PHE A 319 -33.94 -11.90 29.14
N ASN A 320 -33.48 -10.69 29.50
CA ASN A 320 -34.16 -9.43 29.23
C ASN A 320 -33.45 -8.71 28.10
N PHE A 321 -34.09 -8.62 26.93
CA PHE A 321 -33.45 -8.10 25.73
C PHE A 321 -32.91 -6.67 25.90
N GLN A 322 -33.71 -5.76 26.48
CA GLN A 322 -33.34 -4.35 26.65
C GLN A 322 -32.16 -4.14 27.60
N LEU A 323 -32.00 -5.01 28.60
CA LEU A 323 -30.88 -4.96 29.54
C LEU A 323 -29.62 -5.61 28.93
N GLU A 324 -29.78 -6.78 28.30
CA GLU A 324 -28.66 -7.54 27.77
C GLU A 324 -28.00 -6.87 26.56
N ILE A 325 -28.75 -6.22 25.66
CA ILE A 325 -28.16 -5.49 24.53
C ILE A 325 -27.29 -4.30 25.00
N VAL A 326 -27.74 -3.59 26.04
CA VAL A 326 -26.99 -2.47 26.63
C VAL A 326 -25.74 -2.98 27.33
N LYS A 327 -25.87 -4.03 28.14
CA LYS A 327 -24.75 -4.66 28.85
C LYS A 327 -23.69 -5.16 27.87
N TYR A 328 -24.10 -5.88 26.84
CA TYR A 328 -23.20 -6.40 25.80
C TYR A 328 -22.42 -5.28 25.10
N CYS A 329 -23.11 -4.23 24.66
CA CYS A 329 -22.47 -3.10 23.98
C CYS A 329 -21.52 -2.33 24.93
N ILE A 330 -21.88 -2.17 26.21
CA ILE A 330 -20.98 -1.60 27.24
C ILE A 330 -19.72 -2.46 27.39
N ASP A 331 -19.84 -3.77 27.43
CA ASP A 331 -18.71 -4.69 27.56
C ASP A 331 -17.76 -4.61 26.34
N ASP A 332 -18.31 -4.58 25.14
CA ASP A 332 -17.53 -4.41 23.91
C ASP A 332 -16.78 -3.07 23.89
N VAL A 333 -17.44 -1.96 24.25
CA VAL A 333 -16.79 -0.64 24.34
C VAL A 333 -15.76 -0.58 25.48
N ASN A 334 -16.00 -1.27 26.60
CA ASN A 334 -15.04 -1.39 27.70
C ASN A 334 -13.75 -2.12 27.26
N ILE A 335 -13.89 -3.25 26.55
CA ILE A 335 -12.76 -4.01 26.01
C ILE A 335 -11.99 -3.14 25.02
N LEU A 336 -12.69 -2.47 24.11
CA LEU A 336 -12.09 -1.57 23.12
C LEU A 336 -11.31 -0.44 23.79
N ARG A 337 -11.92 0.27 24.74
CA ARG A 337 -11.29 1.36 25.50
C ARG A 337 -10.03 0.88 26.19
N LYS A 338 -10.11 -0.16 27.03
CA LYS A 338 -8.97 -0.68 27.80
C LYS A 338 -7.83 -1.08 26.87
N ALA A 339 -8.11 -1.83 25.81
CA ALA A 339 -7.10 -2.28 24.86
C ALA A 339 -6.47 -1.12 24.08
N CYS A 340 -7.26 -0.16 23.60
CA CYS A 340 -6.75 1.00 22.87
C CYS A 340 -5.90 1.91 23.76
N LEU A 341 -6.29 2.13 25.02
CA LEU A 341 -5.51 2.91 25.98
C LEU A 341 -4.20 2.18 26.30
N GLU A 342 -4.23 0.87 26.55
CA GLU A 342 -3.03 0.10 26.84
C GLU A 342 -2.05 0.09 25.65
N PHE A 343 -2.57 -0.10 24.44
CA PHE A 343 -1.81 0.01 23.22
C PHE A 343 -1.21 1.41 23.06
N TRP A 344 -2.02 2.47 23.23
CA TRP A 344 -1.59 3.85 23.09
C TRP A 344 -0.52 4.22 24.11
N THR A 345 -0.71 3.89 25.38
CA THR A 345 0.23 4.18 26.48
C THR A 345 1.57 3.53 26.19
N ARG A 346 1.58 2.22 25.95
CA ARG A 346 2.80 1.45 25.67
C ARG A 346 3.51 1.92 24.41
N PHE A 347 2.77 2.12 23.31
CA PHE A 347 3.36 2.55 22.04
C PHE A 347 3.93 3.97 22.16
N THR A 348 3.22 4.88 22.80
CA THR A 348 3.61 6.29 22.91
C THR A 348 4.80 6.47 23.83
N ILE A 349 4.80 5.85 25.01
CA ILE A 349 5.91 5.94 25.98
C ILE A 349 7.21 5.40 25.38
N SER A 350 7.17 4.21 24.80
CA SER A 350 8.39 3.57 24.28
C SER A 350 8.96 4.23 23.02
N ASN A 351 8.15 4.98 22.26
CA ASN A 351 8.55 5.43 20.92
C ASN A 351 8.42 6.94 20.68
N GLY A 352 7.76 7.68 21.56
CA GLY A 352 7.52 9.12 21.39
C GLY A 352 6.66 9.46 20.16
N VAL A 353 5.76 8.57 19.73
CA VAL A 353 4.84 8.74 18.60
C VAL A 353 3.42 8.44 19.06
N ASP A 354 2.47 9.33 18.79
CA ASP A 354 1.06 9.03 19.01
C ASP A 354 0.47 8.27 17.80
N PRO A 355 0.11 6.98 17.95
CA PRO A 355 -0.31 6.15 16.82
C PRO A 355 -1.64 6.62 16.22
N PHE A 356 -2.58 7.14 17.02
CA PHE A 356 -3.95 7.47 16.60
C PHE A 356 -4.05 8.88 15.99
N ARG A 357 -3.25 9.82 16.49
CA ARG A 357 -3.25 11.22 16.01
C ARG A 357 -2.31 11.41 14.81
N GLU A 358 -1.14 10.77 14.81
CA GLU A 358 -0.11 10.97 13.78
C GLU A 358 -0.21 10.04 12.56
N SER A 359 -1.03 8.99 12.64
CA SER A 359 -1.14 7.98 11.57
C SER A 359 -2.54 7.40 11.50
N CYS A 360 -2.89 6.79 10.36
CA CYS A 360 -4.16 6.07 10.16
C CYS A 360 -4.02 4.54 10.28
N THR A 361 -2.78 4.03 10.37
CA THR A 361 -2.46 2.59 10.37
C THR A 361 -1.20 2.32 11.18
N ILE A 362 -1.05 1.09 11.69
CA ILE A 362 0.17 0.64 12.38
C ILE A 362 1.42 0.82 11.53
N ALA A 363 1.38 0.48 10.24
CA ALA A 363 2.51 0.64 9.35
C ALA A 363 2.96 2.10 9.22
N GLY A 364 2.01 3.04 9.19
CA GLY A 364 2.30 4.48 9.24
C GLY A 364 2.94 4.90 10.55
N ALA A 365 2.43 4.41 11.68
CA ALA A 365 2.98 4.70 13.00
C ALA A 365 4.41 4.15 13.14
N CYS A 366 4.66 2.90 12.76
CA CYS A 366 6.00 2.29 12.79
C CYS A 366 6.99 3.01 11.84
N ASN A 367 6.54 3.48 10.68
CA ASN A 367 7.36 4.32 9.81
C ASN A 367 7.67 5.68 10.44
N ALA A 368 6.72 6.29 11.16
CA ALA A 368 6.96 7.51 11.92
C ALA A 368 8.00 7.29 13.04
N VAL A 369 7.93 6.15 13.75
CA VAL A 369 8.93 5.73 14.74
C VAL A 369 10.31 5.60 14.10
N TYR A 370 10.43 4.89 12.97
CA TYR A 370 11.70 4.78 12.24
C TYR A 370 12.27 6.16 11.87
N ARG A 371 11.46 7.01 11.23
CA ARG A 371 11.91 8.33 10.78
C ARG A 371 12.21 9.31 11.91
N ARG A 372 11.64 9.13 13.10
CA ARG A 372 11.89 10.00 14.26
C ARG A 372 13.13 9.57 15.03
N ASN A 373 13.28 8.27 15.25
CA ASN A 373 14.24 7.75 16.24
C ASN A 373 15.44 7.05 15.60
N PHE A 374 15.35 6.61 14.34
CA PHE A 374 16.35 5.69 13.74
C PHE A 374 16.90 6.13 12.37
N LEU A 375 16.19 7.00 11.64
CA LEU A 375 16.63 7.46 10.32
C LEU A 375 17.92 8.29 10.43
N GLN A 376 18.99 7.79 9.82
CA GLN A 376 20.24 8.54 9.61
C GLN A 376 20.05 9.61 8.52
N GLU A 377 20.63 10.78 8.73
CA GLU A 377 20.52 11.89 7.76
C GLU A 377 21.22 11.55 6.45
N ASN A 378 20.63 11.99 5.34
CA ASN A 378 21.15 11.77 3.99
C ASN A 378 21.41 10.29 3.60
N SER A 379 20.80 9.33 4.30
CA SER A 379 20.98 7.89 4.03
C SER A 379 20.02 7.34 2.98
N ILE A 380 18.77 7.83 2.93
CA ILE A 380 17.75 7.35 1.99
C ILE A 380 17.43 8.44 0.97
N GLY A 381 17.89 8.28 -0.28
CA GLY A 381 17.52 9.14 -1.39
C GLY A 381 16.04 8.98 -1.78
N LEU A 382 15.33 10.08 -2.03
CA LEU A 382 13.98 10.06 -2.60
C LEU A 382 14.10 9.91 -4.12
N ILE A 383 13.47 8.87 -4.67
CA ILE A 383 13.46 8.63 -6.11
C ILE A 383 12.68 9.77 -6.79
N PRO A 384 13.26 10.45 -7.80
CA PRO A 384 12.56 11.52 -8.51
C PRO A 384 11.26 11.04 -9.18
N PRO A 385 10.27 11.92 -9.41
CA PRO A 385 9.13 11.59 -10.23
C PRO A 385 9.61 11.09 -11.60
N ASN A 386 9.09 9.94 -12.06
CA ASN A 386 9.48 9.22 -13.28
C ASN A 386 10.90 8.58 -13.28
N GLY A 387 11.54 8.44 -12.11
CA GLY A 387 12.85 7.79 -11.97
C GLY A 387 14.02 8.71 -12.33
N TYR A 388 15.23 8.16 -12.36
CA TYR A 388 16.46 8.96 -12.53
C TYR A 388 16.74 9.40 -13.97
N ARG A 389 16.34 8.59 -14.97
CA ARG A 389 16.58 8.88 -16.39
C ARG A 389 15.51 9.81 -16.99
N MET A 390 14.25 9.68 -16.57
CA MET A 390 13.13 10.55 -17.01
C MET A 390 12.76 11.60 -15.96
N ALA A 391 13.70 11.99 -15.09
CA ALA A 391 13.53 13.12 -14.19
C ALA A 391 13.21 14.41 -14.96
N ASP A 392 13.60 14.47 -16.23
CA ASP A 392 13.19 15.47 -17.20
C ASP A 392 11.91 15.03 -17.92
N LYS A 393 11.00 15.99 -18.13
CA LYS A 393 9.61 15.78 -18.57
C LYS A 393 9.45 15.32 -20.03
N GLN A 394 10.38 14.54 -20.57
CA GLN A 394 10.23 14.01 -21.92
C GLN A 394 9.36 12.76 -21.89
N SER A 395 8.13 12.89 -22.38
CA SER A 395 7.16 11.79 -22.42
C SER A 395 7.54 10.71 -23.44
N THR A 396 7.21 9.43 -23.19
CA THR A 396 7.39 8.31 -24.16
C THR A 396 6.83 8.65 -25.54
N ILE A 397 5.75 9.42 -25.61
CA ILE A 397 5.15 9.85 -26.86
C ILE A 397 6.04 10.82 -27.66
N ALA A 398 6.83 11.66 -27.00
CA ALA A 398 7.84 12.51 -27.65
C ALA A 398 8.94 11.65 -28.30
N ILE A 399 9.41 10.61 -27.60
CA ILE A 399 10.42 9.68 -28.14
C ILE A 399 9.86 8.93 -29.36
N LYS A 400 8.61 8.46 -29.30
CA LYS A 400 7.95 7.82 -30.46
C LYS A 400 7.95 8.73 -31.69
N TRP A 401 7.67 10.03 -31.50
CA TRP A 401 7.69 11.00 -32.57
C TRP A 401 9.09 11.19 -33.16
N LEU A 402 10.10 11.37 -32.30
CA LEU A 402 11.49 11.55 -32.75
C LEU A 402 12.02 10.32 -33.50
N LEU A 403 11.74 9.11 -33.02
CA LEU A 403 12.15 7.87 -33.69
C LEU A 403 11.47 7.70 -35.05
N TRP A 404 10.19 8.07 -35.15
CA TRP A 404 9.50 8.06 -36.42
C TRP A 404 10.11 9.07 -37.41
N LEU A 405 10.54 10.25 -36.94
CA LEU A 405 11.26 11.21 -37.78
C LEU A 405 12.63 10.70 -38.22
N GLU A 406 13.41 10.08 -37.32
CA GLU A 406 14.68 9.45 -37.70
C GLU A 406 14.48 8.42 -38.83
N HIS A 407 13.46 7.57 -38.69
CA HIS A 407 13.13 6.55 -39.68
C HIS A 407 12.64 7.14 -41.00
N SER A 408 11.66 8.05 -40.95
CA SER A 408 11.02 8.59 -42.16
C SER A 408 11.90 9.57 -42.94
N LEU A 409 12.82 10.27 -42.26
CA LEU A 409 13.72 11.24 -42.89
C LEU A 409 15.13 10.68 -43.14
N GLY A 410 15.44 9.49 -42.64
CA GLY A 410 16.78 8.88 -42.78
C GLY A 410 17.88 9.69 -42.07
N ILE A 411 17.54 10.41 -40.99
CA ILE A 411 18.47 11.25 -40.22
C ILE A 411 18.70 10.67 -38.82
N LYS A 412 19.83 11.02 -38.20
CA LYS A 412 20.06 10.77 -36.78
C LYS A 412 19.70 12.01 -35.96
N ILE A 413 18.87 11.82 -34.94
CA ILE A 413 18.44 12.86 -34.00
C ILE A 413 18.92 12.46 -32.62
N GLN A 414 19.74 13.30 -31.99
CA GLN A 414 20.15 13.08 -30.61
C GLN A 414 19.01 13.46 -29.66
N HIS A 415 18.59 12.53 -28.79
CA HIS A 415 17.50 12.73 -27.81
C HIS A 415 17.67 11.83 -26.56
N SER A 416 16.78 11.93 -25.56
CA SER A 416 16.91 11.16 -24.29
C SER A 416 16.83 9.63 -24.45
N GLY A 417 16.11 9.16 -25.47
CA GLY A 417 15.95 7.73 -25.77
C GLY A 417 17.24 7.02 -26.23
N ASN A 418 18.14 7.70 -26.94
CA ASN A 418 19.38 7.13 -27.49
C ASN A 418 20.66 7.66 -26.83
N ASN A 419 20.61 8.83 -26.17
CA ASN A 419 21.73 9.39 -25.42
C ASN A 419 21.22 10.31 -24.28
N ARG A 420 21.47 11.61 -24.36
CA ARG A 420 20.91 12.66 -23.48
C ARG A 420 20.33 13.79 -24.34
N GLU A 421 19.34 14.49 -23.79
CA GLU A 421 18.85 15.76 -24.38
C GLU A 421 20.01 16.73 -24.58
N VAL A 422 20.01 17.43 -25.71
CA VAL A 422 21.06 18.38 -26.06
C VAL A 422 20.79 19.71 -25.39
N ARG A 423 21.80 20.24 -24.69
CA ARG A 423 21.81 21.64 -24.28
C ARG A 423 22.51 22.45 -25.36
N LEU A 424 21.76 23.32 -26.03
CA LEU A 424 22.29 24.29 -26.98
C LEU A 424 23.29 25.23 -26.30
N LYS A 425 24.17 25.87 -27.08
CA LYS A 425 25.22 26.76 -26.58
C LYS A 425 24.66 27.92 -25.75
N GLU A 426 23.44 28.34 -26.09
CA GLU A 426 22.69 29.42 -25.48
C GLU A 426 21.96 28.98 -24.19
N GLY A 427 22.09 27.71 -23.82
CA GLY A 427 21.62 27.15 -22.55
C GLY A 427 20.25 26.47 -22.59
N PHE A 428 19.60 26.39 -23.75
CA PHE A 428 18.31 25.71 -23.92
C PHE A 428 18.49 24.21 -24.00
N LEU A 429 17.70 23.48 -23.21
CA LEU A 429 17.56 22.04 -23.36
C LEU A 429 16.41 21.76 -24.32
N VAL A 430 16.62 20.88 -25.31
CA VAL A 430 15.67 20.58 -26.38
C VAL A 430 15.36 19.09 -26.46
N ASP A 431 14.15 18.75 -26.91
CA ASP A 431 13.68 17.36 -27.01
C ASP A 431 14.52 16.52 -28.00
N GLY A 432 14.93 17.10 -29.12
CA GLY A 432 15.80 16.46 -30.10
C GLY A 432 16.65 17.46 -30.89
N PHE A 433 17.86 17.07 -31.27
CA PHE A 433 18.75 17.90 -32.09
C PHE A 433 19.49 17.08 -33.15
N CYS A 434 19.49 17.57 -34.38
CA CYS A 434 20.28 17.03 -35.48
C CYS A 434 21.36 18.04 -35.87
N ALA A 435 22.60 17.77 -35.48
CA ALA A 435 23.73 18.67 -35.73
C ALA A 435 23.99 18.87 -37.24
N THR A 436 23.83 17.82 -38.05
CA THR A 436 24.08 17.85 -39.51
C THR A 436 23.16 18.83 -40.24
N THR A 437 21.90 18.95 -39.80
CA THR A 437 20.89 19.83 -40.43
C THR A 437 20.65 21.11 -39.64
N ASN A 438 21.42 21.34 -38.57
CA ASN A 438 21.21 22.40 -37.59
C ASN A 438 19.73 22.52 -37.14
N THR A 439 19.05 21.38 -36.98
CA THR A 439 17.61 21.31 -36.71
C THR A 439 17.32 20.89 -35.28
N VAL A 440 16.50 21.69 -34.61
CA VAL A 440 15.92 21.44 -33.29
C VAL A 440 14.51 20.88 -33.47
N TYR A 441 14.21 19.80 -32.76
CA TYR A 441 12.90 19.19 -32.69
C TYR A 441 12.34 19.41 -31.29
N GLN A 442 11.16 20.03 -31.17
CA GLN A 442 10.48 20.29 -29.89
C GLN A 442 9.11 19.62 -29.86
N PHE A 443 8.87 18.83 -28.82
CA PHE A 443 7.61 18.13 -28.60
C PHE A 443 6.77 18.81 -27.51
N HIS A 444 5.65 19.36 -27.92
CA HIS A 444 4.76 20.13 -27.05
C HIS A 444 3.71 19.24 -26.40
N GLY A 445 4.10 18.58 -25.30
CA GLY A 445 3.17 17.94 -24.35
C GLY A 445 2.01 18.88 -23.97
N CYS A 446 0.76 18.48 -24.24
CA CYS A 446 -0.39 19.39 -24.24
C CYS A 446 -0.59 20.05 -22.86
N TYR A 447 -0.43 19.28 -21.77
CA TYR A 447 -0.56 19.77 -20.39
C TYR A 447 0.60 20.67 -19.98
N PHE A 448 1.82 20.35 -20.41
CA PHE A 448 3.03 21.06 -19.99
C PHE A 448 3.28 22.35 -20.78
N HIS A 449 2.71 22.45 -21.98
CA HIS A 449 2.96 23.56 -22.91
C HIS A 449 1.70 24.37 -23.25
N GLY A 450 0.58 24.13 -22.56
CA GLY A 450 -0.58 25.04 -22.63
C GLY A 450 -1.44 24.91 -23.89
N CYS A 451 -1.69 23.70 -24.39
CA CYS A 451 -2.45 23.48 -25.63
C CYS A 451 -3.88 24.06 -25.54
N GLU A 452 -4.25 24.95 -26.46
CA GLU A 452 -5.57 25.61 -26.49
C GLU A 452 -6.71 24.67 -26.88
N ILE A 453 -6.42 23.59 -27.63
CA ILE A 453 -7.42 22.61 -28.07
C ILE A 453 -7.77 21.68 -26.92
N CYS A 454 -6.76 21.10 -26.27
CA CYS A 454 -6.97 20.17 -25.16
C CYS A 454 -7.38 20.87 -23.86
N PHE A 455 -6.96 22.12 -23.67
CA PHE A 455 -7.24 22.90 -22.45
C PHE A 455 -7.78 24.28 -22.82
N PRO A 456 -9.07 24.39 -23.17
CA PRO A 456 -9.65 25.66 -23.62
C PRO A 456 -9.61 26.76 -22.55
N ASP A 457 -9.70 26.41 -21.26
CA ASP A 457 -9.51 27.37 -20.16
C ASP A 457 -8.02 27.64 -19.91
N GLN A 458 -7.51 28.67 -20.56
CA GLN A 458 -6.12 29.09 -20.46
C GLN A 458 -5.80 29.84 -19.14
N THR A 459 -6.81 30.16 -18.33
CA THR A 459 -6.65 30.83 -17.03
C THR A 459 -6.60 29.85 -15.85
N ALA A 460 -6.85 28.56 -16.09
CA ALA A 460 -6.82 27.51 -15.09
C ALA A 460 -5.47 27.46 -14.35
N LYS A 461 -5.53 27.45 -13.00
CA LYS A 461 -4.35 27.35 -12.13
C LYS A 461 -3.99 25.89 -11.90
N LEU A 462 -2.70 25.58 -11.95
CA LEU A 462 -2.20 24.21 -11.89
C LEU A 462 -1.45 23.97 -10.58
N GLY A 463 -1.75 22.86 -9.89
CA GLY A 463 -0.90 22.30 -8.83
C GLY A 463 -0.59 23.20 -7.64
N GLY A 464 -1.53 24.05 -7.20
CA GLY A 464 -1.38 24.87 -5.98
C GLY A 464 -0.43 26.08 -6.12
N ASN A 465 0.29 26.22 -7.22
CA ASN A 465 1.02 27.45 -7.53
C ASN A 465 0.07 28.46 -8.19
N LYS A 466 -0.24 29.55 -7.48
CA LYS A 466 -1.17 30.59 -7.98
C LYS A 466 -0.71 31.25 -9.28
N ASN A 467 0.54 31.06 -9.67
CA ASN A 467 1.20 31.73 -10.78
C ASN A 467 1.46 30.81 -12.00
N ASP A 468 1.18 29.51 -11.91
CA ASP A 468 1.32 28.55 -13.01
C ASP A 468 -0.05 28.30 -13.67
N THR A 469 -0.24 28.85 -14.87
CA THR A 469 -1.47 28.71 -15.68
C THR A 469 -1.17 28.12 -17.04
N MET A 470 -2.19 27.54 -17.70
CA MET A 470 -2.03 27.03 -19.07
C MET A 470 -1.56 28.10 -20.04
N PHE A 471 -2.04 29.34 -19.90
CA PHE A 471 -1.55 30.47 -20.68
C PHE A 471 -0.08 30.77 -20.39
N ALA A 472 0.35 30.83 -19.13
CA ALA A 472 1.74 31.13 -18.79
C ALA A 472 2.70 30.06 -19.34
N ARG A 473 2.28 28.79 -19.32
CA ARG A 473 3.01 27.69 -19.96
C ARG A 473 3.14 27.89 -21.47
N ARG A 474 2.04 28.25 -22.15
CA ARG A 474 2.03 28.52 -23.60
C ARG A 474 2.87 29.73 -23.99
N GLU A 475 2.75 30.82 -23.23
CA GLU A 475 3.54 32.06 -23.41
C GLU A 475 5.03 31.73 -23.33
N LYS A 476 5.44 30.93 -22.35
CA LYS A 476 6.82 30.45 -22.22
C LYS A 476 7.25 29.59 -23.40
N THR A 477 6.43 28.62 -23.82
CA THR A 477 6.73 27.75 -24.98
C THR A 477 6.99 28.59 -26.23
N THR A 478 6.08 29.52 -26.53
CA THR A 478 6.16 30.40 -27.71
C THR A 478 7.45 31.24 -27.67
N ALA A 479 7.79 31.77 -26.50
CA ALA A 479 9.01 32.56 -26.30
C ALA A 479 10.29 31.75 -26.53
N ILE A 480 10.33 30.50 -26.04
CA ILE A 480 11.45 29.58 -26.27
C ILE A 480 11.59 29.29 -27.76
N SER A 481 10.50 28.95 -28.44
CA SER A 481 10.49 28.65 -29.87
C SER A 481 10.96 29.85 -30.72
N ALA A 482 10.50 31.06 -30.42
CA ALA A 482 10.95 32.27 -31.08
C ALA A 482 12.45 32.53 -30.86
N ARG A 483 12.93 32.31 -29.63
CA ARG A 483 14.34 32.52 -29.30
C ARG A 483 15.26 31.50 -29.95
N ILE A 484 14.87 30.23 -30.03
CA ILE A 484 15.62 29.20 -30.77
C ILE A 484 15.76 29.61 -32.25
N ARG A 485 14.67 30.04 -32.89
CA ARG A 485 14.71 30.56 -34.27
C ARG A 485 15.62 31.78 -34.41
N SER A 486 15.59 32.71 -33.44
CA SER A 486 16.44 33.92 -33.48
C SER A 486 17.94 33.64 -33.43
N PHE A 487 18.33 32.47 -32.92
CA PHE A 487 19.73 32.00 -32.91
C PHE A 487 20.12 31.22 -34.18
N GLY A 488 19.25 31.19 -35.20
CA GLY A 488 19.56 30.60 -36.51
C GLY A 488 19.33 29.09 -36.61
N TYR A 489 18.64 28.48 -35.64
CA TYR A 489 18.26 27.07 -35.70
C TYR A 489 17.00 26.85 -36.55
N ASN A 490 16.99 25.77 -37.33
CA ASN A 490 15.74 25.24 -37.90
C ASN A 490 14.92 24.63 -36.76
N LEU A 491 13.63 24.98 -36.63
CA LEU A 491 12.79 24.50 -35.53
C LEU A 491 11.55 23.76 -36.06
N VAL A 492 11.49 22.45 -35.78
CA VAL A 492 10.35 21.59 -36.06
C VAL A 492 9.59 21.31 -34.76
N GLU A 493 8.29 21.56 -34.77
CA GLU A 493 7.45 21.48 -33.57
C GLU A 493 6.31 20.48 -33.77
N MET A 494 5.99 19.69 -32.75
CA MET A 494 4.88 18.75 -32.77
C MET A 494 4.07 18.86 -31.48
N LYS A 495 2.74 19.03 -31.57
CA LYS A 495 1.87 18.99 -30.40
C LYS A 495 1.46 17.57 -30.08
N GLU A 496 1.32 17.26 -28.79
CA GLU A 496 0.99 15.92 -28.35
C GLU A 496 -0.33 15.39 -28.90
N CYS A 497 -1.39 16.21 -28.93
CA CYS A 497 -2.68 15.82 -29.49
C CYS A 497 -2.62 15.51 -30.99
N ASP A 498 -1.83 16.28 -31.72
CA ASP A 498 -1.68 16.12 -33.16
C ASP A 498 -0.94 14.82 -33.45
N PHE A 499 0.14 14.53 -32.70
CA PHE A 499 0.84 13.27 -32.84
C PHE A 499 0.00 12.06 -32.41
N ARG A 500 -0.81 12.17 -31.34
CA ARG A 500 -1.75 11.11 -30.95
C ARG A 500 -2.74 10.78 -32.07
N ASN A 501 -3.24 11.79 -32.76
CA ASN A 501 -4.11 11.60 -33.92
C ASN A 501 -3.34 10.97 -35.08
N PHE A 502 -2.11 11.43 -35.35
CA PHE A 502 -1.24 10.88 -36.39
C PHE A 502 -0.98 9.39 -36.20
N ILE A 503 -0.54 8.93 -35.02
CA ILE A 503 -0.27 7.50 -34.75
C ILE A 503 -1.55 6.65 -34.69
N LYS A 504 -2.72 7.26 -34.44
CA LYS A 504 -3.99 6.55 -34.48
C LYS A 504 -4.37 6.19 -35.92
N ILE A 505 -4.02 7.05 -36.87
CA ILE A 505 -4.36 6.92 -38.29
C ILE A 505 -3.25 6.17 -39.05
N ASN A 506 -1.98 6.43 -38.74
CA ASN A 506 -0.83 5.83 -39.40
C ASN A 506 -0.40 4.52 -38.72
N ILE A 507 -0.90 3.39 -39.25
CA ILE A 507 -0.63 2.05 -38.72
C ILE A 507 0.86 1.71 -38.77
N GLN A 508 1.56 2.07 -39.84
CA GLN A 508 2.99 1.79 -39.99
C GLN A 508 3.83 2.52 -38.93
N ALA A 509 3.57 3.81 -38.69
CA ALA A 509 4.23 4.57 -37.64
C ALA A 509 3.93 3.99 -36.25
N LYS A 510 2.69 3.55 -36.03
CA LYS A 510 2.28 2.89 -34.79
C LYS A 510 3.04 1.58 -34.58
N GLU A 511 3.08 0.69 -35.56
CA GLU A 511 3.78 -0.60 -35.46
C GLU A 511 5.29 -0.43 -35.31
N PHE A 512 5.91 0.44 -36.11
CA PHE A 512 7.33 0.75 -36.00
C PHE A 512 7.68 1.26 -34.59
N THR A 513 6.98 2.29 -34.12
CA THR A 513 7.30 2.90 -32.82
C THR A 513 6.98 1.98 -31.64
N LEU A 514 6.00 1.08 -31.75
CA LEU A 514 5.70 0.09 -30.71
C LEU A 514 6.80 -0.99 -30.60
N ASN A 515 7.37 -1.39 -31.73
CA ASN A 515 8.36 -2.47 -31.79
C ASN A 515 9.82 -1.98 -31.70
N HIS A 516 10.06 -0.66 -31.82
CA HIS A 516 11.40 -0.09 -31.80
C HIS A 516 12.12 -0.35 -30.46
N ALA A 517 13.38 -0.78 -30.50
CA ALA A 517 14.14 -1.18 -29.32
C ALA A 517 14.17 -0.13 -28.19
N ILE A 518 14.31 1.16 -28.52
CA ILE A 518 14.30 2.27 -27.53
C ILE A 518 12.94 2.42 -26.82
N VAL A 519 11.83 2.18 -27.52
CA VAL A 519 10.48 2.24 -26.92
C VAL A 519 10.16 0.95 -26.18
N ARG A 520 10.62 -0.19 -26.73
CA ARG A 520 10.51 -1.50 -26.09
C ARG A 520 11.34 -1.57 -24.79
N ASN A 521 12.50 -0.93 -24.77
CA ASN A 521 13.42 -0.88 -23.64
C ASN A 521 13.17 0.41 -22.84
N GLU A 522 11.98 0.52 -22.27
CA GLU A 522 11.65 1.63 -21.36
C GLU A 522 12.72 1.76 -20.26
N PRO A 523 12.95 2.97 -19.71
CA PRO A 523 13.85 3.16 -18.58
C PRO A 523 13.53 2.22 -17.41
N LEU A 524 14.53 1.94 -16.59
CA LEU A 524 14.34 1.13 -15.39
C LEU A 524 13.31 1.78 -14.49
N HIS A 525 12.20 1.09 -14.28
CA HIS A 525 11.18 1.48 -13.32
C HIS A 525 11.34 0.63 -12.05
N PRO A 526 11.69 1.23 -10.90
CA PRO A 526 12.14 0.48 -9.72
C PRO A 526 11.01 -0.29 -9.02
N ARG A 527 9.75 -0.07 -9.42
CA ARG A 527 8.62 -0.88 -8.95
C ARG A 527 8.54 -2.23 -9.67
N ASP A 528 9.17 -2.36 -10.82
CA ASP A 528 9.14 -3.59 -11.62
C ASP A 528 10.00 -4.69 -10.96
N SER A 529 10.99 -4.30 -10.15
CA SER A 529 11.76 -5.21 -9.30
C SER A 529 11.06 -5.57 -7.99
N PHE A 530 9.98 -4.86 -7.61
CA PHE A 530 9.27 -5.11 -6.36
C PHE A 530 8.32 -6.31 -6.50
N PHE A 531 8.76 -7.47 -6.01
CA PHE A 531 7.99 -8.72 -5.95
C PHE A 531 7.63 -9.12 -4.52
N GLY A 532 6.63 -9.99 -4.35
CA GLY A 532 6.26 -10.55 -3.04
C GLY A 532 7.16 -11.73 -2.62
N GLY A 533 6.75 -12.45 -1.57
CA GLY A 533 7.35 -13.73 -1.17
C GLY A 533 7.09 -14.85 -2.18
N ARG A 534 7.90 -15.93 -2.13
CA ARG A 534 7.69 -17.14 -2.94
C ARG A 534 6.57 -17.96 -2.29
N THR A 535 5.55 -18.34 -3.05
CA THR A 535 4.50 -19.26 -2.54
C THR A 535 4.12 -20.24 -3.63
N ASN A 536 4.29 -21.54 -3.37
CA ASN A 536 3.84 -22.58 -4.28
C ASN A 536 3.67 -23.95 -3.60
N ALA A 537 2.79 -24.78 -4.18
CA ALA A 537 2.81 -26.22 -3.96
C ALA A 537 3.68 -26.85 -5.05
N VAL A 538 4.58 -27.76 -4.71
CA VAL A 538 5.48 -28.42 -5.65
C VAL A 538 5.01 -29.84 -5.93
N LYS A 539 4.46 -30.49 -4.90
CA LYS A 539 3.79 -31.78 -4.97
C LYS A 539 2.40 -31.64 -4.32
N LEU A 540 1.36 -32.06 -5.03
CA LEU A 540 -0.04 -31.83 -4.63
C LEU A 540 -0.55 -32.86 -3.62
N TYR A 541 0.07 -34.03 -3.53
CA TYR A 541 -0.28 -35.06 -2.56
C TYR A 541 0.94 -35.89 -2.20
N HIS A 542 1.08 -36.22 -0.92
CA HIS A 542 2.11 -37.14 -0.45
C HIS A 542 1.68 -37.80 0.87
N LYS A 543 1.86 -39.11 0.96
CA LYS A 543 1.67 -39.91 2.16
C LYS A 543 2.99 -40.59 2.45
N VAL A 544 3.42 -40.55 3.72
CA VAL A 544 4.74 -41.07 4.11
C VAL A 544 4.86 -42.56 3.80
N GLU A 545 6.02 -42.96 3.30
CA GLU A 545 6.48 -44.36 3.19
C GLU A 545 7.02 -44.87 4.54
N GLU A 546 7.38 -46.16 4.63
CA GLU A 546 8.12 -46.69 5.79
C GLU A 546 9.43 -45.90 6.00
N ASP A 547 9.70 -45.48 7.24
CA ASP A 547 10.82 -44.63 7.68
C ASP A 547 10.86 -43.18 7.16
N GLU A 548 9.84 -42.72 6.42
CA GLU A 548 9.74 -41.33 5.97
C GLU A 548 8.92 -40.46 6.92
N VAL A 549 9.28 -39.18 7.02
CA VAL A 549 8.50 -38.18 7.75
C VAL A 549 8.34 -36.90 6.94
N ILE A 550 7.24 -36.18 7.15
CA ILE A 550 7.06 -34.84 6.59
C ILE A 550 7.35 -33.81 7.68
N ARG A 551 8.22 -32.84 7.37
CA ARG A 551 8.62 -31.73 8.23
C ARG A 551 7.98 -30.43 7.78
N TYR A 552 7.70 -29.55 8.73
CA TYR A 552 7.23 -28.18 8.47
C TYR A 552 8.10 -27.22 9.29
N LEU A 553 8.99 -26.53 8.59
CA LEU A 553 9.87 -25.52 9.19
C LEU A 553 9.47 -24.10 8.75
N ASP A 554 9.65 -23.13 9.64
CA ASP A 554 9.40 -21.69 9.40
C ASP A 554 10.62 -20.86 9.83
N VAL A 555 10.98 -19.83 9.05
CA VAL A 555 12.09 -18.93 9.40
C VAL A 555 11.64 -17.93 10.46
N CYS A 556 12.24 -18.01 11.64
CA CYS A 556 11.95 -17.14 12.77
C CYS A 556 12.15 -15.66 12.41
N SER A 557 11.04 -14.97 12.16
CA SER A 557 11.01 -13.54 11.83
C SER A 557 11.85 -13.20 10.58
N LEU A 558 11.58 -13.85 9.45
CA LEU A 558 12.29 -13.67 8.17
C LEU A 558 12.51 -12.19 7.78
N TYR A 559 11.46 -11.37 7.75
CA TYR A 559 11.61 -9.96 7.35
C TYR A 559 12.50 -9.15 8.32
N PRO A 560 12.31 -9.24 9.64
CA PRO A 560 13.27 -8.69 10.60
C PRO A 560 14.70 -9.18 10.42
N PHE A 561 14.91 -10.47 10.16
CA PHE A 561 16.23 -11.05 9.90
C PHE A 561 16.90 -10.38 8.70
N VAL A 562 16.23 -10.33 7.54
CA VAL A 562 16.81 -9.71 6.34
C VAL A 562 16.90 -8.19 6.42
N ASN A 563 16.09 -7.53 7.25
CA ASN A 563 16.22 -6.09 7.52
C ASN A 563 17.47 -5.77 8.37
N LYS A 564 17.89 -6.71 9.23
CA LYS A 564 19.11 -6.55 10.04
C LYS A 564 20.37 -6.94 9.26
N TYR A 565 20.37 -8.14 8.67
CA TYR A 565 21.59 -8.75 8.11
C TYR A 565 21.74 -8.57 6.60
N GLY A 566 20.67 -8.22 5.89
CA GLY A 566 20.68 -8.02 4.44
C GLY A 566 21.38 -6.73 4.01
N LYS A 567 21.73 -6.69 2.72
CA LYS A 567 22.24 -5.48 2.05
C LYS A 567 21.10 -4.51 1.75
N TYR A 568 21.35 -3.21 1.88
CA TYR A 568 20.41 -2.16 1.50
C TYR A 568 21.10 -1.02 0.76
N PRO A 569 20.47 -0.48 -0.29
CA PRO A 569 20.98 0.69 -0.99
C PRO A 569 20.87 1.94 -0.12
N VAL A 570 21.93 2.75 -0.15
CA VAL A 570 21.99 4.06 0.50
C VAL A 570 22.30 5.15 -0.54
N GLY A 571 21.84 6.36 -0.25
CA GLY A 571 22.04 7.51 -1.12
C GLY A 571 21.20 7.49 -2.40
N HIS A 572 21.76 8.11 -3.43
CA HIS A 572 21.25 8.10 -4.80
C HIS A 572 22.17 7.26 -5.69
N PRO A 573 21.64 6.54 -6.68
CA PRO A 573 22.44 5.67 -7.52
C PRO A 573 23.23 6.42 -8.59
N THR A 574 24.30 5.80 -9.05
CA THR A 574 24.91 6.07 -10.35
C THR A 574 24.15 5.30 -11.42
N ILE A 575 23.78 5.96 -12.52
CA ILE A 575 22.96 5.38 -13.59
C ILE A 575 23.84 4.99 -14.77
N HIS A 576 23.81 3.70 -15.14
CA HIS A 576 24.47 3.16 -16.32
C HIS A 576 23.43 2.72 -17.34
N VAL A 577 23.60 3.10 -18.61
CA VAL A 577 22.61 2.85 -19.68
C VAL A 577 23.28 2.24 -20.90
N GLY A 578 22.60 1.26 -21.50
CA GLY A 578 22.99 0.65 -22.76
C GLY A 578 24.04 -0.45 -22.59
N ASN A 579 24.00 -1.41 -23.52
CA ASN A 579 24.80 -2.63 -23.42
C ASN A 579 26.31 -2.35 -23.45
N ASP A 580 26.79 -1.38 -24.26
CA ASP A 580 28.23 -1.09 -24.37
C ASP A 580 28.85 -0.51 -23.09
N THR A 581 28.06 0.23 -22.31
CA THR A 581 28.48 0.76 -21.00
C THR A 581 28.32 -0.29 -19.92
N CYS A 582 27.16 -0.96 -19.90
CA CYS A 582 26.80 -1.93 -18.86
C CYS A 582 27.59 -3.24 -18.96
N ALA A 583 27.91 -3.72 -20.17
CA ALA A 583 28.64 -4.98 -20.37
C ALA A 583 30.10 -4.90 -19.90
N LYS A 584 30.65 -3.70 -19.75
CA LYS A 584 31.99 -3.46 -19.18
C LYS A 584 31.98 -3.55 -17.65
N LEU A 585 30.81 -3.53 -17.02
CA LEU A 585 30.68 -3.53 -15.57
C LEU A 585 30.67 -4.97 -15.02
N PRO A 586 31.49 -5.25 -14.00
CA PRO A 586 31.57 -6.57 -13.39
C PRO A 586 30.28 -6.94 -12.62
N LEU A 587 29.44 -7.80 -13.21
CA LEU A 587 28.18 -8.27 -12.59
C LEU A 587 28.38 -8.99 -11.24
N ASN A 588 29.57 -9.52 -10.98
CA ASN A 588 29.90 -10.19 -9.71
C ASN A 588 30.07 -9.20 -8.55
N THR A 589 30.47 -7.95 -8.82
CA THR A 589 30.75 -6.94 -7.80
C THR A 589 29.75 -5.77 -7.80
N ILE A 590 29.03 -5.56 -8.91
CA ILE A 590 28.07 -4.45 -8.98
C ILE A 590 26.92 -4.66 -7.99
N GLU A 591 26.55 -3.57 -7.32
CA GLU A 591 25.47 -3.57 -6.34
C GLU A 591 24.39 -2.58 -6.77
N GLY A 592 23.14 -3.03 -6.83
CA GLY A 592 22.06 -2.17 -7.27
C GLY A 592 20.86 -2.92 -7.83
N ILE A 593 20.10 -2.20 -8.65
CA ILE A 593 18.96 -2.73 -9.40
C ILE A 593 19.32 -2.77 -10.88
N ILE A 594 19.11 -3.92 -11.52
CA ILE A 594 19.54 -4.21 -12.88
C ILE A 594 18.33 -4.58 -13.72
N LYS A 595 18.11 -3.88 -14.84
CA LYS A 595 17.17 -4.27 -15.88
C LYS A 595 17.92 -5.02 -16.98
N CYS A 596 17.56 -6.27 -17.21
CA CYS A 596 18.27 -7.15 -18.14
C CYS A 596 17.35 -8.19 -18.80
N THR A 597 17.81 -8.72 -19.93
CA THR A 597 17.23 -9.89 -20.60
C THR A 597 18.04 -11.13 -20.22
N VAL A 598 17.34 -12.16 -19.72
CA VAL A 598 17.95 -13.40 -19.25
C VAL A 598 17.43 -14.61 -20.02
N LEU A 599 18.30 -15.60 -20.18
CA LEU A 599 17.98 -16.94 -20.66
C LEU A 599 18.12 -17.92 -19.49
N PRO A 600 17.01 -18.51 -19.00
CA PRO A 600 17.06 -19.52 -17.95
C PRO A 600 17.72 -20.83 -18.43
N PRO A 601 18.24 -21.67 -17.51
CA PRO A 601 18.55 -23.08 -17.81
C PRO A 601 17.26 -23.85 -18.15
N SER A 602 17.39 -25.02 -18.78
CA SER A 602 16.23 -25.79 -19.22
C SER A 602 15.67 -26.77 -18.18
N ASN A 603 16.43 -27.14 -17.16
CA ASN A 603 16.12 -28.24 -16.24
C ASN A 603 16.24 -27.87 -14.75
N LEU A 604 16.05 -26.59 -14.39
CA LEU A 604 16.11 -26.14 -13.00
C LEU A 604 14.76 -26.30 -12.27
N TYR A 605 14.72 -27.16 -11.25
CA TYR A 605 13.47 -27.53 -10.58
C TYR A 605 12.81 -26.37 -9.81
N HIS A 606 13.64 -25.52 -9.19
CA HIS A 606 13.24 -24.29 -8.50
C HIS A 606 13.80 -23.06 -9.22
N PRO A 607 13.08 -22.41 -10.15
CA PRO A 607 13.61 -21.24 -10.87
C PRO A 607 13.85 -20.05 -9.92
N VAL A 608 14.95 -19.32 -10.11
CA VAL A 608 15.36 -18.23 -9.20
C VAL A 608 14.54 -16.96 -9.45
N LEU A 609 14.52 -16.49 -10.69
CA LEU A 609 14.04 -15.14 -11.01
C LEU A 609 12.51 -15.07 -11.11
N PRO A 610 11.88 -14.09 -10.43
CA PRO A 610 10.44 -13.87 -10.51
C PRO A 610 10.04 -13.18 -11.82
N CYS A 611 8.81 -13.44 -12.25
CA CYS A 611 8.11 -12.67 -13.28
C CYS A 611 6.62 -12.52 -12.92
N ARG A 612 5.95 -11.52 -13.52
CA ARG A 612 4.50 -11.32 -13.37
C ARG A 612 3.80 -11.73 -14.65
N MET A 613 2.94 -12.73 -14.56
CA MET A 613 2.14 -13.22 -15.68
C MET A 613 0.74 -13.55 -15.16
N HIS A 614 -0.31 -13.28 -15.95
CA HIS A 614 -1.70 -13.61 -15.59
C HIS A 614 -2.16 -13.07 -14.21
N GLY A 615 -1.66 -11.88 -13.84
CA GLY A 615 -1.92 -11.28 -12.52
C GLY A 615 -1.26 -12.00 -11.33
N LYS A 616 -0.37 -12.97 -11.57
CA LYS A 616 0.29 -13.82 -10.56
C LYS A 616 1.81 -13.60 -10.58
N LEU A 617 2.44 -13.84 -9.42
CA LEU A 617 3.89 -13.97 -9.31
C LEU A 617 4.28 -15.41 -9.64
N MET A 618 5.10 -15.59 -10.68
CA MET A 618 5.52 -16.88 -11.22
C MET A 618 7.05 -16.98 -11.31
N PHE A 619 7.54 -18.22 -11.34
CA PHE A 619 8.95 -18.58 -11.46
C PHE A 619 9.03 -19.60 -12.59
N ILE A 620 9.55 -19.20 -13.76
CA ILE A 620 9.48 -19.95 -15.02
C ILE A 620 10.87 -20.13 -15.64
N LEU A 621 10.99 -21.05 -16.58
CA LEU A 621 12.18 -21.30 -17.39
C LEU A 621 12.02 -20.96 -18.87
N CYS A 622 10.79 -20.68 -19.32
CA CYS A 622 10.47 -20.26 -20.68
C CYS A 622 9.33 -19.26 -20.67
N ARG A 623 9.55 -18.09 -21.27
CA ARG A 623 8.54 -17.04 -21.43
C ARG A 623 7.27 -17.54 -22.11
N LEU A 624 7.37 -18.11 -23.32
CA LEU A 624 6.20 -18.59 -24.07
C LEU A 624 5.45 -19.71 -23.33
N CYS A 625 6.14 -20.63 -22.66
CA CYS A 625 5.45 -21.66 -21.86
C CYS A 625 4.64 -21.05 -20.71
N GLY A 626 5.16 -20.01 -20.04
CA GLY A 626 4.46 -19.31 -18.97
C GLY A 626 3.31 -18.44 -19.47
N GLU A 627 3.51 -17.73 -20.58
CA GLU A 627 2.48 -16.90 -21.24
C GLU A 627 1.30 -17.74 -21.72
N ASN A 628 1.57 -18.89 -22.36
CA ASN A 628 0.55 -19.77 -22.93
C ASN A 628 0.10 -20.89 -21.99
N MET A 629 0.65 -20.96 -20.76
CA MET A 629 0.40 -22.03 -19.78
C MET A 629 0.53 -23.45 -20.36
N LEU A 630 1.61 -23.73 -21.10
CA LEU A 630 1.79 -25.02 -21.76
C LEU A 630 2.10 -26.16 -20.76
N TYR A 631 1.47 -27.32 -20.97
CA TYR A 631 1.60 -28.50 -20.10
C TYR A 631 2.68 -29.49 -20.56
N ASN A 632 3.09 -29.43 -21.81
CA ASN A 632 4.09 -30.33 -22.39
C ASN A 632 5.52 -29.88 -22.10
N ASP A 633 6.46 -30.80 -22.31
CA ASP A 633 7.90 -30.51 -22.27
C ASP A 633 8.27 -29.42 -23.28
N CYS A 634 9.15 -28.52 -22.85
CA CYS A 634 9.45 -27.29 -23.60
C CYS A 634 10.31 -27.56 -24.84
N ARG A 635 9.76 -27.29 -26.04
CA ARG A 635 10.46 -27.39 -27.33
C ARG A 635 10.86 -26.04 -27.94
N HIS A 636 10.57 -24.94 -27.25
CA HIS A 636 10.86 -23.58 -27.72
C HIS A 636 12.36 -23.31 -27.83
N THR A 637 12.74 -22.48 -28.80
CA THR A 637 14.09 -21.95 -29.00
C THR A 637 14.52 -21.01 -27.87
N ASP A 638 15.82 -20.71 -27.78
CA ASP A 638 16.32 -19.78 -26.75
C ASP A 638 15.76 -18.36 -26.88
N ASP A 639 15.47 -17.92 -28.11
CA ASP A 639 14.83 -16.61 -28.36
C ASP A 639 13.40 -16.53 -27.83
N GLU A 640 12.67 -17.64 -27.92
CA GLU A 640 11.32 -17.77 -27.38
C GLU A 640 11.31 -17.93 -25.85
N ARG A 641 12.39 -18.51 -25.29
CA ARG A 641 12.52 -18.79 -23.85
C ARG A 641 12.92 -17.56 -23.03
N LYS A 642 13.78 -16.69 -23.56
CA LYS A 642 14.30 -15.53 -22.84
C LYS A 642 13.20 -14.55 -22.43
N PHE A 643 13.42 -13.83 -21.33
CA PHE A 643 12.54 -12.75 -20.89
C PHE A 643 13.34 -11.60 -20.28
N THR A 644 12.74 -10.41 -20.29
CA THR A 644 13.30 -9.20 -19.70
C THR A 644 12.65 -8.94 -18.35
N GLY A 645 13.47 -8.55 -17.37
CA GLY A 645 12.99 -8.15 -16.05
C GLY A 645 13.95 -7.22 -15.33
N THR A 646 13.54 -6.77 -14.15
CA THR A 646 14.30 -5.86 -13.31
C THR A 646 14.54 -6.53 -11.96
N TYR A 647 15.79 -6.67 -11.54
CA TYR A 647 16.19 -7.51 -10.40
C TYR A 647 17.19 -6.80 -9.50
N VAL A 648 17.22 -7.19 -8.22
CA VAL A 648 18.35 -6.84 -7.34
C VAL A 648 19.57 -7.63 -7.79
N ALA A 649 20.75 -7.01 -7.75
CA ALA A 649 22.00 -7.64 -8.16
C ALA A 649 22.25 -9.00 -7.48
N ASP A 650 21.93 -9.14 -6.18
CA ASP A 650 22.01 -10.42 -5.45
C ASP A 650 21.13 -11.52 -6.06
N GLU A 651 19.88 -11.21 -6.46
CA GLU A 651 18.99 -12.20 -7.08
C GLU A 651 19.51 -12.62 -8.46
N LEU A 652 20.03 -11.68 -9.23
CA LEU A 652 20.61 -11.97 -10.53
C LEU A 652 21.87 -12.83 -10.40
N ARG A 653 22.75 -12.54 -9.42
CA ARG A 653 23.93 -13.35 -9.13
C ARG A 653 23.57 -14.77 -8.71
N GLU A 654 22.56 -14.95 -7.86
CA GLU A 654 22.08 -16.28 -7.52
C GLU A 654 21.53 -16.99 -8.76
N ALA A 655 20.79 -16.31 -9.64
CA ALA A 655 20.31 -16.91 -10.87
C ALA A 655 21.47 -17.37 -11.79
N LEU A 656 22.51 -16.54 -11.95
CA LEU A 656 23.71 -16.90 -12.70
C LEU A 656 24.40 -18.15 -12.12
N SER A 657 24.47 -18.27 -10.79
CA SER A 657 25.04 -19.46 -10.13
C SER A 657 24.24 -20.74 -10.37
N GLN A 658 22.96 -20.62 -10.77
CA GLN A 658 22.09 -21.74 -11.17
C GLN A 658 22.03 -21.94 -12.69
N GLY A 659 22.92 -21.32 -13.48
CA GLY A 659 23.02 -21.56 -14.93
C GLY A 659 22.17 -20.64 -15.81
N TYR A 660 21.64 -19.53 -15.27
CA TYR A 660 21.06 -18.47 -16.12
C TYR A 660 22.16 -17.78 -16.92
N LYS A 661 21.82 -17.26 -18.10
CA LYS A 661 22.69 -16.39 -18.90
C LYS A 661 22.07 -15.01 -19.02
N VAL A 662 22.84 -13.96 -18.78
CA VAL A 662 22.43 -12.59 -19.13
C VAL A 662 22.78 -12.36 -20.59
N LEU A 663 21.76 -12.08 -21.41
CA LEU A 663 21.93 -11.85 -22.85
C LEU A 663 22.15 -10.37 -23.17
N GLU A 664 21.52 -9.49 -22.40
CA GLU A 664 21.58 -8.03 -22.61
C GLU A 664 21.32 -7.31 -21.27
N ILE A 665 22.13 -6.29 -20.97
CA ILE A 665 21.88 -5.38 -19.85
C ILE A 665 21.40 -4.05 -20.41
N LEU A 666 20.19 -3.65 -20.01
CA LEU A 666 19.53 -2.44 -20.51
C LEU A 666 19.90 -1.21 -19.68
N GLU A 667 19.83 -1.33 -18.35
CA GLU A 667 20.08 -0.23 -17.42
C GLU A 667 20.46 -0.76 -16.03
N ILE A 668 21.37 -0.08 -15.34
CA ILE A 668 21.77 -0.38 -13.96
C ILE A 668 21.64 0.89 -13.12
N TRP A 669 20.98 0.76 -11.97
CA TRP A 669 21.03 1.74 -10.89
C TRP A 669 22.00 1.21 -9.84
N GLU A 670 23.26 1.64 -9.92
CA GLU A 670 24.32 1.21 -9.00
C GLU A 670 24.27 2.04 -7.72
N TYR A 671 24.21 1.38 -6.57
CA TYR A 671 24.09 2.01 -5.26
C TYR A 671 25.29 1.70 -4.38
N GLU A 672 25.63 2.63 -3.50
CA GLU A 672 26.36 2.30 -2.28
C GLU A 672 25.49 1.39 -1.39
N ILE A 673 26.11 0.42 -0.72
CA ILE A 673 25.41 -0.57 0.10
C ILE A 673 25.76 -0.41 1.58
N ALA A 674 24.73 -0.38 2.42
CA ALA A 674 24.84 -0.57 3.85
C ALA A 674 24.47 -2.02 4.22
N GLN A 675 25.33 -2.68 4.99
CA GLN A 675 25.08 -4.01 5.54
C GLN A 675 25.63 -4.09 6.98
N TYR A 676 24.96 -4.83 7.85
CA TYR A 676 25.47 -5.08 9.20
C TYR A 676 26.63 -6.08 9.18
N SER A 677 27.73 -5.73 9.83
CA SER A 677 28.87 -6.62 10.02
C SER A 677 28.84 -7.24 11.41
N LYS A 678 28.77 -8.58 11.48
CA LYS A 678 28.83 -9.31 12.76
C LYS A 678 30.18 -9.14 13.46
N ASN A 679 31.27 -9.02 12.70
CA ASN A 679 32.64 -8.95 13.23
C ASN A 679 32.87 -7.69 14.07
N CYS A 680 32.42 -6.53 13.57
CA CYS A 680 32.55 -5.25 14.27
C CYS A 680 31.23 -4.75 14.89
N ARG A 681 30.18 -5.57 14.88
CA ARG A 681 28.84 -5.30 15.44
C ARG A 681 28.29 -3.92 15.08
N SER A 682 28.49 -3.48 13.84
CA SER A 682 28.11 -2.15 13.37
C SER A 682 27.65 -2.16 11.91
N GLY A 683 27.07 -1.04 11.47
CA GLY A 683 26.55 -0.88 10.11
C GLY A 683 25.10 -1.36 9.94
N GLY A 684 24.66 -1.37 8.68
CA GLY A 684 23.29 -1.70 8.25
C GLY A 684 22.28 -0.57 8.46
N LEU A 685 21.36 -0.42 7.50
CA LEU A 685 20.42 0.71 7.44
C LEU A 685 19.29 0.62 8.47
N PHE A 686 18.83 -0.60 8.80
CA PHE A 686 17.72 -0.84 9.72
C PHE A 686 18.14 -1.54 11.01
N THR A 687 19.43 -1.81 11.19
CA THR A 687 19.97 -2.60 12.32
C THR A 687 19.54 -2.05 13.68
N SER A 688 19.67 -0.73 13.91
CA SER A 688 19.30 -0.12 15.19
C SER A 688 17.81 -0.24 15.49
N TYR A 689 16.96 -0.08 14.48
CA TYR A 689 15.52 -0.28 14.58
C TYR A 689 15.19 -1.73 14.94
N VAL A 690 15.75 -2.69 14.19
CA VAL A 690 15.50 -4.12 14.43
C VAL A 690 16.02 -4.53 15.80
N ASN A 691 17.23 -4.14 16.19
CA ASN A 691 17.82 -4.46 17.49
C ASN A 691 16.94 -3.95 18.65
N ASN A 692 16.44 -2.72 18.56
CA ASN A 692 15.58 -2.14 19.59
C ASN A 692 14.31 -2.97 19.81
N PHE A 693 13.56 -3.26 18.74
CA PHE A 693 12.30 -4.00 18.88
C PHE A 693 12.50 -5.50 19.06
N LEU A 694 13.61 -6.07 18.60
CA LEU A 694 13.94 -7.46 18.86
C LEU A 694 14.33 -7.66 20.32
N LYS A 695 15.15 -6.78 20.90
CA LYS A 695 15.44 -6.75 22.34
C LYS A 695 14.14 -6.72 23.15
N LEU A 696 13.29 -5.74 22.87
CA LEU A 696 12.00 -5.59 23.54
C LEU A 696 11.10 -6.83 23.37
N LYS A 697 11.07 -7.42 22.17
CA LYS A 697 10.31 -8.64 21.88
C LYS A 697 10.80 -9.81 22.75
N GLN A 698 12.12 -10.00 22.87
CA GLN A 698 12.68 -11.11 23.64
C GLN A 698 12.54 -10.92 25.15
N GLU A 699 12.84 -9.72 25.65
CA GLU A 699 12.65 -9.40 27.08
C GLU A 699 11.18 -9.60 27.50
N CYS A 700 10.22 -9.30 26.62
CA CYS A 700 8.80 -9.51 26.89
C CYS A 700 8.28 -10.93 26.62
N SER A 701 9.13 -11.86 26.18
CA SER A 701 8.73 -13.25 25.89
C SER A 701 8.77 -14.17 27.11
N GLY A 702 9.49 -13.76 28.15
CA GLY A 702 9.93 -14.67 29.21
C GLY A 702 11.16 -15.48 28.79
N TRP A 703 11.57 -16.37 29.68
CA TRP A 703 12.73 -17.25 29.49
C TRP A 703 12.41 -18.40 28.54
N PRO A 704 13.36 -18.82 27.68
CA PRO A 704 13.27 -20.09 26.95
C PRO A 704 13.00 -21.27 27.89
N SER A 705 12.36 -22.33 27.38
CA SER A 705 11.97 -23.51 28.18
C SER A 705 13.15 -24.21 28.85
N TRP A 706 14.33 -24.15 28.26
CA TRP A 706 15.56 -24.75 28.78
C TRP A 706 16.30 -23.88 29.81
N CYS A 707 15.89 -22.62 30.02
CA CYS A 707 16.49 -21.73 31.01
C CYS A 707 15.89 -21.96 32.41
N THR A 708 16.21 -23.09 33.02
CA THR A 708 15.64 -23.55 34.30
C THR A 708 16.34 -23.00 35.54
N ASP A 709 17.57 -22.50 35.40
CA ASP A 709 18.44 -22.04 36.50
C ASP A 709 19.22 -20.78 36.10
N ASP A 710 19.95 -20.18 37.04
CA ASP A 710 20.69 -18.94 36.77
C ASP A 710 21.84 -19.10 35.76
N GLN A 711 22.48 -20.27 35.73
CA GLN A 711 23.58 -20.53 34.80
C GLN A 711 23.08 -20.59 33.35
N THR A 712 21.97 -21.29 33.12
CA THR A 712 21.31 -21.37 31.81
C THR A 712 20.69 -20.04 31.38
N LYS A 713 20.20 -19.22 32.32
CA LYS A 713 19.77 -17.84 32.06
C LYS A 713 20.93 -16.93 31.62
N ASP A 714 22.07 -17.00 32.32
CA ASP A 714 23.26 -16.21 31.98
C ASP A 714 23.87 -16.66 30.65
N ARG A 715 23.83 -17.98 30.38
CA ARG A 715 24.17 -18.54 29.07
C ARG A 715 23.30 -17.94 27.97
N TYR A 716 21.97 -17.92 28.13
CA TYR A 716 21.06 -17.35 27.14
C TYR A 716 21.37 -15.87 26.84
N VAL A 717 21.58 -15.05 27.88
CA VAL A 717 21.91 -13.62 27.70
C VAL A 717 23.25 -13.45 26.96
N THR A 718 24.25 -14.26 27.31
CA THR A 718 25.58 -14.23 26.68
C THR A 718 25.51 -14.65 25.22
N GLU A 719 24.88 -15.79 24.92
CA GLU A 719 24.69 -16.30 23.56
C GLU A 719 23.90 -15.31 22.70
N TYR A 720 22.89 -14.64 23.27
CA TYR A 720 22.13 -13.62 22.55
C TYR A 720 22.99 -12.40 22.19
N LEU A 721 23.85 -11.94 23.10
CA LEU A 721 24.80 -10.87 22.80
C LEU A 721 25.83 -11.30 21.75
N GLU A 722 26.38 -12.50 21.86
CA GLU A 722 27.38 -13.02 20.93
C GLU A 722 26.83 -13.19 19.52
N ARG A 723 25.64 -13.80 19.43
CA ARG A 723 25.03 -14.18 18.15
C ARG A 723 24.29 -13.03 17.48
N GLU A 724 23.54 -12.25 18.26
CA GLU A 724 22.71 -11.16 17.74
C GLU A 724 23.35 -9.78 17.91
N GLY A 725 24.40 -9.62 18.72
CA GLY A 725 24.93 -8.30 19.04
C GLY A 725 23.97 -7.45 19.88
N ILE A 726 23.05 -8.09 20.61
CA ILE A 726 22.01 -7.43 21.41
C ILE A 726 22.20 -7.82 22.87
N ALA A 727 22.49 -6.83 23.72
CA ALA A 727 22.54 -7.03 25.17
C ALA A 727 21.11 -7.04 25.73
N LEU A 728 20.64 -8.21 26.13
CA LEU A 728 19.40 -8.37 26.91
C LEU A 728 19.65 -7.99 28.37
N ASP A 729 18.65 -7.37 28.99
CA ASP A 729 18.67 -7.09 30.42
C ASP A 729 17.93 -8.20 31.18
N LYS A 730 18.68 -8.98 31.98
CA LYS A 730 18.17 -10.10 32.78
C LYS A 730 16.99 -9.70 33.67
N SER A 731 16.96 -8.46 34.16
CA SER A 731 15.88 -7.95 35.03
C SER A 731 14.58 -7.64 34.27
N ASN A 732 14.67 -7.39 32.96
CA ASN A 732 13.51 -7.10 32.12
C ASN A 732 12.89 -8.35 31.49
N ILE A 733 13.58 -9.51 31.53
CA ILE A 733 13.09 -10.76 30.93
C ILE A 733 11.92 -11.31 31.75
N SER A 734 10.71 -11.09 31.25
CA SER A 734 9.45 -11.51 31.86
C SER A 734 8.35 -11.65 30.81
N VAL A 735 7.33 -12.46 31.08
CA VAL A 735 6.21 -12.62 30.15
C VAL A 735 5.37 -11.34 30.14
N ASN A 736 5.39 -10.62 29.02
CA ASN A 736 4.57 -9.43 28.79
C ASN A 736 3.92 -9.47 27.39
N PRO A 737 2.75 -10.10 27.25
CA PRO A 737 2.13 -10.36 25.95
C PRO A 737 1.84 -9.09 25.15
N GLY A 738 1.41 -8.01 25.81
CA GLY A 738 1.04 -6.76 25.14
C GLY A 738 2.25 -6.01 24.59
N MET A 739 3.36 -5.95 25.34
CA MET A 739 4.60 -5.33 24.84
C MET A 739 5.25 -6.17 23.75
N ARG A 740 5.25 -7.50 23.91
CA ARG A 740 5.69 -8.44 22.86
C ARG A 740 4.90 -8.25 21.58
N TYR A 741 3.58 -8.05 21.68
CA TYR A 741 2.72 -7.77 20.54
C TYR A 741 3.11 -6.48 19.81
N ILE A 742 3.30 -5.38 20.54
CA ILE A 742 3.73 -4.09 19.97
C ILE A 742 5.11 -4.21 19.31
N ALA A 743 6.07 -4.87 19.96
CA ALA A 743 7.39 -5.10 19.41
C ALA A 743 7.34 -5.89 18.08
N LYS A 744 6.52 -6.96 18.03
CA LYS A 744 6.28 -7.74 16.80
C LYS A 744 5.63 -6.89 15.69
N LEU A 745 4.69 -6.02 16.04
CA LEU A 745 4.08 -5.10 15.07
C LEU A 745 5.12 -4.14 14.46
N CYS A 746 5.98 -3.53 15.29
CA CYS A 746 7.05 -2.65 14.83
C CYS A 746 8.02 -3.36 13.87
N LEU A 747 8.48 -4.56 14.25
CA LEU A 747 9.39 -5.37 13.43
C LEU A 747 8.82 -5.70 12.04
N ASN A 748 7.52 -6.01 11.96
CA ASN A 748 6.91 -6.51 10.72
C ASN A 748 6.26 -5.42 9.85
N SER A 749 5.87 -4.27 10.41
CA SER A 749 4.96 -3.34 9.71
C SER A 749 5.63 -2.13 9.07
N PHE A 750 6.86 -1.77 9.46
CA PHE A 750 7.45 -0.49 9.04
C PHE A 750 7.93 -0.49 7.58
N TRP A 751 8.57 -1.57 7.13
CA TRP A 751 9.27 -1.60 5.84
C TRP A 751 8.30 -1.55 4.65
N GLY A 752 7.11 -2.15 4.80
CA GLY A 752 6.09 -2.16 3.74
C GLY A 752 5.63 -0.75 3.32
N LYS A 753 5.83 0.27 4.17
CA LYS A 753 5.55 1.66 3.81
C LYS A 753 6.50 2.22 2.76
N PHE A 754 7.72 1.70 2.65
CA PHE A 754 8.63 2.11 1.57
C PHE A 754 8.14 1.70 0.18
N ALA A 755 7.20 0.76 0.06
CA ALA A 755 6.57 0.34 -1.19
C ALA A 755 5.22 1.01 -1.50
N GLN A 756 4.74 1.93 -0.63
CA GLN A 756 3.42 2.54 -0.79
C GLN A 756 3.25 3.14 -2.21
N ARG A 757 2.08 2.92 -2.81
CA ARG A 757 1.73 3.53 -4.09
C ARG A 757 1.56 5.04 -3.90
N GLU A 758 2.19 5.82 -4.77
CA GLU A 758 2.21 7.28 -4.68
C GLU A 758 0.95 7.92 -5.26
N ASN A 759 0.27 7.21 -6.16
CA ASN A 759 -1.02 7.61 -6.71
C ASN A 759 -2.10 6.61 -6.27
N LEU A 760 -2.73 6.90 -5.13
CA LEU A 760 -3.89 6.15 -4.65
C LEU A 760 -5.17 6.90 -5.05
N MET A 761 -6.22 6.14 -5.36
CA MET A 761 -7.57 6.68 -5.56
C MET A 761 -7.95 7.58 -4.37
N GLN A 762 -8.36 8.81 -4.66
CA GLN A 762 -8.90 9.78 -3.73
C GLN A 762 -10.42 9.81 -3.85
N SER A 763 -11.09 10.23 -2.78
CA SER A 763 -12.53 10.47 -2.77
C SER A 763 -12.81 11.90 -2.34
N SER A 764 -13.71 12.60 -3.04
CA SER A 764 -14.17 13.93 -2.68
C SER A 764 -15.68 13.95 -2.56
N ILE A 765 -16.18 14.42 -1.43
CA ILE A 765 -17.61 14.64 -1.16
C ILE A 765 -17.92 16.06 -1.66
N ILE A 766 -18.90 16.19 -2.55
CA ILE A 766 -19.19 17.43 -3.28
C ILE A 766 -20.69 17.73 -3.18
N GLN A 767 -21.03 18.96 -2.82
CA GLN A 767 -22.41 19.46 -2.78
C GLN A 767 -22.67 20.62 -3.74
N ASP A 768 -21.64 21.40 -4.08
CA ASP A 768 -21.76 22.49 -5.05
C ASP A 768 -21.46 21.96 -6.47
N PRO A 769 -22.41 22.08 -7.43
CA PRO A 769 -22.16 21.77 -8.83
C PRO A 769 -20.91 22.44 -9.39
N TYR A 770 -20.59 23.67 -8.96
CA TYR A 770 -19.37 24.36 -9.37
C TYR A 770 -18.10 23.58 -8.99
N ASP A 771 -18.03 23.04 -7.77
CA ASP A 771 -16.88 22.25 -7.31
C ASP A 771 -16.78 20.92 -8.06
N LEU A 772 -17.93 20.32 -8.43
CA LEU A 772 -17.97 19.14 -9.28
C LEU A 772 -17.40 19.43 -10.67
N PHE A 773 -17.93 20.44 -11.36
CA PHE A 773 -17.44 20.82 -12.69
C PHE A 773 -15.98 21.26 -12.66
N LYS A 774 -15.56 21.95 -11.59
CA LYS A 774 -14.16 22.31 -11.38
C LYS A 774 -13.25 21.09 -11.30
N LEU A 775 -13.62 20.03 -10.57
CA LEU A 775 -12.84 18.80 -10.51
C LEU A 775 -12.89 18.00 -11.82
N LEU A 776 -14.06 17.92 -12.47
CA LEU A 776 -14.21 17.21 -13.76
C LEU A 776 -13.46 17.90 -14.91
N THR A 777 -13.28 19.21 -14.84
CA THR A 777 -12.52 20.00 -15.83
C THR A 777 -11.07 20.28 -15.41
N ASP A 778 -10.67 19.87 -14.19
CA ASP A 778 -9.29 20.02 -13.73
C ASP A 778 -8.40 19.01 -14.46
N PRO A 779 -7.44 19.47 -15.28
CA PRO A 779 -6.59 18.58 -16.08
C PRO A 779 -5.61 17.76 -15.23
N SER A 780 -5.49 18.07 -13.94
CA SER A 780 -4.69 17.30 -12.98
C SER A 780 -5.48 16.22 -12.25
N VAL A 781 -6.76 16.04 -12.60
CA VAL A 781 -7.70 15.08 -12.00
C VAL A 781 -8.20 14.11 -13.07
N LYS A 782 -8.09 12.82 -12.79
CA LYS A 782 -8.70 11.75 -13.58
C LYS A 782 -9.84 11.15 -12.77
N ALA A 783 -11.07 11.52 -13.13
CA ALA A 783 -12.28 10.96 -12.54
C ALA A 783 -12.49 9.50 -12.98
N HIS A 784 -12.89 8.64 -12.03
CA HIS A 784 -13.16 7.21 -12.28
C HIS A 784 -14.61 6.84 -12.02
N SER A 785 -15.22 7.37 -10.96
CA SER A 785 -16.63 7.09 -10.64
C SER A 785 -17.27 8.26 -9.91
N LEU A 786 -18.55 8.49 -10.19
CA LEU A 786 -19.40 9.43 -9.48
C LEU A 786 -20.57 8.66 -8.85
N THR A 787 -20.69 8.73 -7.53
CA THR A 787 -21.77 8.08 -6.79
C THR A 787 -22.66 9.15 -6.18
N SER A 788 -23.95 9.21 -6.57
CA SER A 788 -24.94 10.02 -5.83
C SER A 788 -25.15 9.39 -4.48
N VAL A 789 -25.07 10.17 -3.40
CA VAL A 789 -25.44 9.71 -2.06
C VAL A 789 -26.90 10.10 -1.78
N ASP A 790 -27.26 11.32 -2.15
CA ASP A 790 -28.60 11.90 -2.10
C ASP A 790 -28.77 12.90 -3.26
N ASP A 791 -29.84 13.70 -3.24
CA ASP A 791 -30.17 14.67 -4.30
C ASP A 791 -29.16 15.82 -4.40
N ASP A 792 -28.47 16.15 -3.31
CA ASP A 792 -27.58 17.32 -3.21
C ASP A 792 -26.10 16.94 -3.04
N THR A 793 -25.78 15.65 -2.84
CA THR A 793 -24.43 15.20 -2.48
C THR A 793 -23.94 14.06 -3.36
N VAL A 794 -22.76 14.23 -3.93
CA VAL A 794 -22.07 13.21 -4.73
C VAL A 794 -20.67 12.91 -4.19
N ILE A 795 -20.24 11.67 -4.34
CA ILE A 795 -18.86 11.24 -4.06
C ILE A 795 -18.16 10.98 -5.39
N LEU A 796 -17.15 11.80 -5.69
CA LEU A 796 -16.28 11.63 -6.85
C LEU A 796 -15.00 10.88 -6.43
N ASN A 797 -14.77 9.71 -7.04
CA ASN A 797 -13.49 9.01 -6.93
C ASN A 797 -12.58 9.41 -8.08
N TRP A 798 -11.36 9.82 -7.75
CA TRP A 798 -10.40 10.32 -8.74
C TRP A 798 -8.94 10.03 -8.34
N ASP A 799 -8.05 9.99 -9.31
CA ASP A 799 -6.60 9.99 -9.10
C ASP A 799 -5.91 11.00 -10.00
N ARG A 800 -4.57 11.07 -9.95
CA ARG A 800 -3.81 11.98 -10.79
C ARG A 800 -3.37 11.27 -12.07
N PRO A 801 -3.33 11.96 -13.23
CA PRO A 801 -2.66 11.40 -14.41
C PRO A 801 -1.16 11.22 -14.12
N ASP A 802 -0.48 10.32 -14.85
CA ASP A 802 0.90 9.89 -14.55
C ASP A 802 1.90 11.07 -14.42
N GLY A 803 1.76 12.11 -15.25
CA GLY A 803 2.60 13.32 -15.18
C GLY A 803 2.26 14.30 -14.05
N GLY A 804 1.19 14.05 -13.30
CA GLY A 804 0.72 14.87 -12.18
C GLY A 804 0.99 14.26 -10.80
N ILE A 805 1.57 13.06 -10.73
CA ILE A 805 1.85 12.35 -9.47
C ILE A 805 2.84 13.16 -8.63
N VAL A 806 2.51 13.35 -7.36
CA VAL A 806 3.40 13.98 -6.38
C VAL A 806 4.08 12.86 -5.59
N PRO A 807 5.42 12.72 -5.67
CA PRO A 807 6.12 11.67 -4.93
C PRO A 807 5.90 11.79 -3.43
N LEU A 808 5.82 10.64 -2.76
CA LEU A 808 5.65 10.60 -1.31
C LEU A 808 7.01 10.75 -0.62
N LYS A 809 7.09 11.66 0.36
CA LYS A 809 8.31 11.94 1.15
C LYS A 809 8.78 10.78 2.03
N THR A 810 8.01 9.71 2.12
CA THR A 810 8.20 8.58 3.04
C THR A 810 8.39 7.25 2.33
N VAL A 811 8.57 7.27 1.00
CA VAL A 811 8.60 6.09 0.14
C VAL A 811 9.96 5.98 -0.54
N ASN A 812 10.46 4.76 -0.66
CA ASN A 812 11.60 4.40 -1.51
C ASN A 812 11.46 2.91 -1.87
N VAL A 813 10.94 2.64 -3.07
CA VAL A 813 10.62 1.27 -3.49
C VAL A 813 11.87 0.39 -3.68
N ALA A 814 13.05 0.98 -3.88
CA ALA A 814 14.30 0.22 -3.94
C ALA A 814 14.57 -0.50 -2.61
N LEU A 815 14.36 0.15 -1.47
CA LEU A 815 14.51 -0.48 -0.16
C LEU A 815 13.56 -1.67 0.03
N ALA A 816 12.29 -1.50 -0.33
CA ALA A 816 11.31 -2.58 -0.24
C ALA A 816 11.61 -3.74 -1.20
N THR A 817 12.17 -3.43 -2.36
CA THR A 817 12.68 -4.42 -3.32
C THR A 817 13.77 -5.25 -2.68
N TYR A 818 14.79 -4.63 -2.09
CA TYR A 818 15.87 -5.33 -1.38
C TYR A 818 15.35 -6.18 -0.22
N THR A 819 14.43 -5.67 0.61
CA THR A 819 13.82 -6.47 1.69
C THR A 819 13.20 -7.76 1.16
N THR A 820 12.41 -7.68 0.10
CA THR A 820 11.74 -8.87 -0.46
C THR A 820 12.68 -9.78 -1.24
N ALA A 821 13.68 -9.24 -1.95
CA ALA A 821 14.70 -10.00 -2.65
C ALA A 821 15.53 -10.83 -1.67
N ASN A 822 16.04 -10.19 -0.61
CA ASN A 822 16.78 -10.87 0.46
C ASN A 822 15.93 -11.97 1.10
N ALA A 823 14.63 -11.72 1.37
CA ALA A 823 13.72 -12.72 1.93
C ALA A 823 13.51 -13.92 0.98
N ARG A 824 13.33 -13.67 -0.32
CA ARG A 824 13.19 -14.75 -1.32
C ARG A 824 14.47 -15.57 -1.44
N LEU A 825 15.64 -14.94 -1.39
CA LEU A 825 16.94 -15.60 -1.44
C LEU A 825 17.19 -16.44 -0.19
N GLU A 826 16.79 -15.96 0.99
CA GLU A 826 16.90 -16.75 2.23
C GLU A 826 16.12 -18.06 2.11
N LEU A 827 14.84 -17.98 1.72
CA LEU A 827 14.03 -19.16 1.47
C LEU A 827 14.64 -20.05 0.37
N TYR A 828 15.19 -19.45 -0.69
CA TYR A 828 15.78 -20.17 -1.82
C TYR A 828 16.98 -21.06 -1.43
N LYS A 829 17.78 -20.65 -0.44
CA LYS A 829 18.92 -21.47 0.05
C LYS A 829 18.50 -22.88 0.45
N TYR A 830 17.35 -22.99 1.12
CA TYR A 830 16.77 -24.26 1.55
C TYR A 830 16.11 -25.00 0.40
N LEU A 831 15.36 -24.30 -0.46
CA LEU A 831 14.72 -24.91 -1.64
C LEU A 831 15.76 -25.55 -2.56
N LYS A 832 16.90 -24.89 -2.78
CA LYS A 832 18.01 -25.40 -3.59
C LYS A 832 18.58 -26.69 -3.03
N GLN A 833 18.75 -26.80 -1.72
CA GLN A 833 19.34 -27.98 -1.08
C GLN A 833 18.34 -29.15 -0.93
N LEU A 834 17.07 -28.84 -0.63
CA LEU A 834 16.02 -29.86 -0.50
C LEU A 834 15.53 -30.38 -1.86
N ASP A 835 15.62 -29.56 -2.91
CA ASP A 835 15.25 -29.88 -4.28
C ASP A 835 13.88 -30.59 -4.40
N ARG A 836 13.86 -31.85 -4.87
CA ARG A 836 12.64 -32.65 -5.07
C ARG A 836 11.92 -33.05 -3.78
N ARG A 837 12.56 -32.96 -2.61
CA ARG A 837 11.95 -33.27 -1.31
C ARG A 837 10.93 -32.22 -0.86
N VAL A 838 10.92 -31.05 -1.49
CA VAL A 838 9.99 -29.97 -1.16
C VAL A 838 8.58 -30.31 -1.63
N LEU A 839 7.61 -30.28 -0.72
CA LEU A 839 6.18 -30.43 -1.01
C LEU A 839 5.51 -29.07 -1.22
N TYR A 840 5.82 -28.09 -0.36
CA TYR A 840 5.18 -26.77 -0.36
C TYR A 840 6.09 -25.72 0.27
N PHE A 841 5.92 -24.45 -0.12
CA PHE A 841 6.54 -23.31 0.55
C PHE A 841 5.66 -22.05 0.49
N ASP A 842 5.72 -21.23 1.53
CA ASP A 842 5.04 -19.93 1.58
C ASP A 842 5.84 -18.88 2.36
N THR A 843 6.53 -18.01 1.64
CA THR A 843 7.27 -16.83 2.10
C THR A 843 8.45 -17.15 3.03
N ASP A 844 8.18 -17.65 4.22
CA ASP A 844 9.08 -17.99 5.31
C ASP A 844 9.02 -19.47 5.70
N SER A 845 8.05 -20.23 5.18
CA SER A 845 7.86 -21.64 5.52
C SER A 845 8.16 -22.62 4.39
N ILE A 846 8.58 -23.83 4.76
CA ILE A 846 8.79 -24.98 3.87
C ILE A 846 8.23 -26.25 4.50
N ILE A 847 7.50 -27.02 3.69
CA ILE A 847 7.06 -28.39 4.00
C ILE A 847 7.81 -29.35 3.07
N PHE A 848 8.47 -30.35 3.62
CA PHE A 848 9.33 -31.27 2.86
C PHE A 848 9.39 -32.68 3.48
N THR A 849 9.82 -33.65 2.69
CA THR A 849 10.00 -35.04 3.12
C THR A 849 11.40 -35.29 3.68
N GLN A 850 11.52 -36.25 4.59
CA GLN A 850 12.79 -36.63 5.20
C GLN A 850 12.84 -38.15 5.42
N LYS A 851 13.87 -38.79 4.86
CA LYS A 851 14.32 -40.15 5.19
C LYS A 851 15.53 -40.12 6.15
N PRO A 852 15.85 -41.22 6.85
CA PRO A 852 17.00 -41.27 7.76
C PRO A 852 18.32 -40.95 7.04
N GLY A 853 19.18 -40.15 7.67
CA GLY A 853 20.48 -39.75 7.12
C GLY A 853 20.45 -38.62 6.08
N GLU A 854 19.29 -38.18 5.62
CA GLU A 854 19.18 -37.03 4.72
C GLU A 854 19.45 -35.71 5.44
N TRP A 855 20.03 -34.74 4.74
CA TRP A 855 20.24 -33.40 5.27
C TRP A 855 18.92 -32.72 5.63
N VAL A 856 18.91 -31.97 6.74
CA VAL A 856 17.77 -31.19 7.22
C VAL A 856 18.26 -29.79 7.61
N PRO A 857 17.49 -28.72 7.34
CA PRO A 857 17.79 -27.40 7.86
C PRO A 857 17.91 -27.43 9.39
N ALA A 858 19.01 -26.86 9.92
CA ALA A 858 19.20 -26.75 11.37
C ALA A 858 18.15 -25.84 11.99
N THR A 859 17.58 -26.27 13.13
CA THR A 859 16.61 -25.52 13.91
C THR A 859 17.26 -24.76 15.05
N GLY A 860 16.65 -23.65 15.50
CA GLY A 860 17.17 -22.87 16.62
C GLY A 860 16.24 -21.76 17.10
N ASP A 861 16.61 -21.13 18.22
CA ASP A 861 15.78 -20.14 18.94
C ASP A 861 16.01 -18.67 18.52
N PHE A 862 16.95 -18.42 17.59
CA PHE A 862 17.42 -17.06 17.32
C PHE A 862 16.86 -16.50 16.00
N LEU A 863 17.21 -15.24 15.70
CA LEU A 863 16.65 -14.53 14.56
C LEU A 863 17.14 -15.13 13.24
N GLY A 864 16.19 -15.55 12.40
CA GLY A 864 16.49 -16.17 11.11
C GLY A 864 16.74 -17.68 11.16
N ASP A 865 16.69 -18.31 12.34
CA ASP A 865 16.70 -19.76 12.45
C ASP A 865 15.43 -20.39 11.92
N MET A 866 15.51 -21.66 11.55
CA MET A 866 14.32 -22.48 11.31
C MET A 866 13.71 -22.92 12.64
N THR A 867 12.39 -22.83 12.75
CA THR A 867 11.61 -23.37 13.87
C THR A 867 10.67 -24.45 13.38
N ASP A 868 10.52 -25.53 14.15
CA ASP A 868 9.61 -26.63 13.82
C ASP A 868 8.17 -26.25 14.21
N GLU A 869 7.31 -26.06 13.21
CA GLU A 869 5.89 -25.72 13.42
C GLU A 869 5.08 -26.90 14.01
N ILE A 870 5.65 -28.12 13.99
CA ILE A 870 4.99 -29.33 14.48
C ILE A 870 5.24 -29.59 15.97
N GLU A 871 6.23 -28.92 16.56
CA GLU A 871 6.56 -29.08 17.98
C GLU A 871 5.37 -28.74 18.91
N CYS A 872 4.47 -27.84 18.48
CA CYS A 872 3.27 -27.49 19.24
C CYS A 872 2.28 -28.66 19.44
N TYR A 873 2.39 -29.73 18.66
CA TYR A 873 1.62 -30.97 18.81
C TYR A 873 2.26 -31.99 19.75
N GLY A 874 3.43 -31.66 20.30
CA GLY A 874 4.20 -32.46 21.25
C GLY A 874 5.55 -32.89 20.64
N PRO A 875 6.61 -33.02 21.46
CA PRO A 875 7.90 -33.49 20.99
C PRO A 875 7.78 -34.82 20.23
N GLY A 876 8.41 -34.92 19.07
CA GLY A 876 8.37 -36.11 18.22
C GLY A 876 7.11 -36.25 17.35
N SER A 877 6.17 -35.30 17.39
CA SER A 877 5.02 -35.27 16.48
C SER A 877 5.46 -35.15 15.02
N LYS A 878 4.70 -35.76 14.10
CA LYS A 878 5.08 -35.88 12.69
C LYS A 878 3.85 -35.73 11.79
N ILE A 879 4.03 -35.04 10.66
CA ILE A 879 3.04 -35.08 9.59
C ILE A 879 3.17 -36.43 8.86
N VAL A 880 2.04 -37.12 8.70
CA VAL A 880 1.96 -38.44 8.05
C VAL A 880 1.33 -38.37 6.66
N GLU A 881 0.58 -37.31 6.37
CA GLU A 881 -0.09 -37.14 5.08
C GLU A 881 -0.29 -35.65 4.77
N PHE A 882 -0.03 -35.27 3.52
CA PHE A 882 -0.11 -33.89 3.03
C PHE A 882 -0.86 -33.84 1.70
N VAL A 883 -1.69 -32.80 1.55
CA VAL A 883 -2.37 -32.48 0.30
C VAL A 883 -2.42 -30.97 0.06
N SER A 884 -2.29 -30.54 -1.20
CA SER A 884 -2.47 -29.16 -1.62
C SER A 884 -3.25 -29.05 -2.92
N GLY A 885 -4.26 -28.18 -2.93
CA GLY A 885 -4.95 -27.73 -4.14
C GLY A 885 -4.27 -26.50 -4.78
N GLY A 886 -3.13 -26.07 -4.23
CA GLY A 886 -2.33 -24.96 -4.72
C GLY A 886 -1.92 -23.94 -3.66
N PRO A 887 -1.37 -22.80 -4.10
CA PRO A 887 -0.86 -21.77 -3.20
C PRO A 887 -1.93 -21.30 -2.18
N LYS A 888 -1.62 -21.43 -0.88
CA LYS A 888 -2.50 -21.06 0.24
C LYS A 888 -3.82 -21.86 0.25
N ASN A 889 -3.78 -23.07 -0.29
CA ASN A 889 -4.83 -24.09 -0.24
C ASN A 889 -4.18 -25.46 0.04
N TYR A 890 -4.05 -25.84 1.30
CA TYR A 890 -3.43 -27.10 1.70
C TYR A 890 -4.01 -27.66 3.01
N ALA A 891 -3.85 -28.96 3.20
CA ALA A 891 -4.22 -29.65 4.42
C ALA A 891 -3.19 -30.74 4.75
N PHE A 892 -3.06 -31.07 6.02
CA PHE A 892 -2.18 -32.14 6.47
C PHE A 892 -2.74 -32.86 7.69
N LYS A 893 -2.34 -34.12 7.83
CA LYS A 893 -2.64 -34.99 8.96
C LYS A 893 -1.38 -35.14 9.80
N VAL A 894 -1.46 -34.77 11.07
CA VAL A 894 -0.36 -34.88 12.04
C VAL A 894 -0.69 -35.93 13.08
N PHE A 895 0.28 -36.77 13.45
CA PHE A 895 0.18 -37.59 14.65
C PHE A 895 0.72 -36.76 15.83
N SER A 896 -0.18 -36.39 16.75
CA SER A 896 0.16 -35.60 17.93
C SER A 896 0.55 -36.52 19.08
N THR A 897 1.74 -36.29 19.64
CA THR A 897 2.19 -36.99 20.85
C THR A 897 1.55 -36.43 22.13
N ASN A 898 1.06 -35.19 22.11
CA ASN A 898 0.29 -34.60 23.22
C ASN A 898 -1.06 -35.30 23.43
N SER A 899 -1.81 -35.56 22.34
CA SER A 899 -3.14 -36.19 22.39
C SER A 899 -3.12 -37.69 22.11
N ASN A 900 -1.99 -38.23 21.64
CA ASN A 900 -1.83 -39.60 21.14
C ASN A 900 -2.85 -39.95 20.05
N GLN A 901 -3.22 -38.96 19.23
CA GLN A 901 -4.23 -39.07 18.18
C GLN A 901 -3.81 -38.33 16.91
N HIS A 902 -4.53 -38.60 15.82
CA HIS A 902 -4.35 -37.86 14.58
C HIS A 902 -5.17 -36.58 14.59
N GLU A 903 -4.52 -35.46 14.30
CA GLU A 903 -5.15 -34.16 14.13
C GLU A 903 -5.07 -33.71 12.67
N TYR A 904 -6.08 -32.98 12.22
CA TYR A 904 -6.22 -32.55 10.83
C TYR A 904 -6.20 -31.03 10.75
N ILE A 905 -5.30 -30.51 9.92
CA ILE A 905 -5.15 -29.08 9.70
C ILE A 905 -5.56 -28.78 8.27
N CYS A 906 -6.45 -27.82 8.08
CA CYS A 906 -6.85 -27.32 6.76
C CYS A 906 -6.63 -25.81 6.69
N LYS A 907 -6.00 -25.34 5.60
CA LYS A 907 -5.68 -23.92 5.36
C LYS A 907 -6.16 -23.54 3.96
N VAL A 908 -7.24 -22.77 3.89
CA VAL A 908 -7.84 -22.31 2.63
C VAL A 908 -7.99 -20.80 2.60
N LYS A 909 -7.31 -20.13 1.66
CA LYS A 909 -7.44 -18.68 1.49
C LYS A 909 -8.80 -18.32 0.87
N GLY A 910 -9.51 -17.39 1.50
CA GLY A 910 -10.74 -16.79 0.98
C GLY A 910 -12.04 -17.43 1.47
N ILE A 911 -11.93 -18.57 2.17
CA ILE A 911 -13.04 -19.24 2.86
C ILE A 911 -12.74 -19.20 4.36
N THR A 912 -13.70 -18.72 5.15
CA THR A 912 -13.61 -18.79 6.61
C THR A 912 -13.96 -20.22 7.04
N LEU A 913 -13.02 -20.93 7.67
CA LEU A 913 -13.24 -22.29 8.19
C LEU A 913 -13.96 -22.24 9.56
N ASN A 914 -15.22 -21.83 9.53
CA ASN A 914 -16.15 -22.03 10.64
C ASN A 914 -16.67 -23.48 10.67
N PHE A 915 -17.42 -23.85 11.72
CA PHE A 915 -17.95 -25.21 11.88
C PHE A 915 -18.75 -25.69 10.66
N LYS A 916 -19.66 -24.86 10.14
CA LYS A 916 -20.47 -25.16 8.94
C LYS A 916 -19.59 -25.43 7.71
N ASN A 917 -18.64 -24.54 7.43
CA ASN A 917 -17.78 -24.64 6.25
C ASN A 917 -16.75 -25.77 6.38
N SER A 918 -16.27 -26.10 7.59
CA SER A 918 -15.32 -27.19 7.80
C SER A 918 -15.93 -28.58 7.55
N GLN A 919 -17.26 -28.72 7.57
CA GLN A 919 -17.91 -29.96 7.14
C GLN A 919 -17.74 -30.22 5.64
N ASN A 920 -17.68 -29.16 4.83
CA ASN A 920 -17.55 -29.24 3.37
C ASN A 920 -16.13 -29.00 2.86
N VAL A 921 -15.30 -28.27 3.63
CA VAL A 921 -13.93 -27.92 3.28
C VAL A 921 -13.00 -28.46 4.35
N ASN A 922 -12.53 -29.68 4.13
CA ASN A 922 -11.68 -30.43 5.05
C ASN A 922 -10.60 -31.21 4.27
N PHE A 923 -9.77 -31.94 5.02
CA PHE A 923 -8.67 -32.74 4.48
C PHE A 923 -9.13 -33.75 3.42
N GLU A 924 -10.15 -34.55 3.71
CA GLU A 924 -10.64 -35.61 2.80
C GLU A 924 -11.25 -35.03 1.52
N THR A 925 -12.02 -33.95 1.62
CA THR A 925 -12.59 -33.29 0.45
C THR A 925 -11.49 -32.76 -0.48
N LEU A 926 -10.47 -32.09 0.08
CA LEU A 926 -9.34 -31.59 -0.70
C LEU A 926 -8.52 -32.74 -1.32
N LYS A 927 -8.31 -33.83 -0.58
CA LYS A 927 -7.65 -35.04 -1.07
C LYS A 927 -8.39 -35.64 -2.27
N ASN A 928 -9.70 -35.84 -2.16
CA ASN A 928 -10.50 -36.38 -3.24
C ASN A 928 -10.49 -35.46 -4.48
N MET A 929 -10.55 -34.14 -4.29
CA MET A 929 -10.44 -33.18 -5.40
C MET A 929 -9.09 -33.22 -6.12
N VAL A 930 -7.99 -33.50 -5.41
CA VAL A 930 -6.65 -33.59 -6.02
C VAL A 930 -6.45 -34.92 -6.72
N LEU A 931 -6.96 -36.02 -6.14
CA LEU A 931 -6.70 -37.38 -6.60
C LEU A 931 -7.71 -37.93 -7.61
N SER A 932 -8.95 -37.46 -7.62
CA SER A 932 -10.06 -38.17 -8.28
C SER A 932 -10.91 -37.31 -9.22
N ASP A 933 -10.41 -36.15 -9.67
CA ASP A 933 -11.17 -35.14 -10.45
C ASP A 933 -12.61 -34.92 -9.91
N ALA A 934 -12.73 -34.92 -8.57
CA ALA A 934 -14.01 -34.83 -7.89
C ALA A 934 -14.72 -33.49 -8.19
N GLU A 935 -16.06 -33.50 -8.16
CA GLU A 935 -16.88 -32.32 -8.46
C GLU A 935 -16.58 -31.13 -7.54
N ASP A 936 -16.79 -29.92 -8.07
CA ASP A 936 -16.72 -28.66 -7.33
C ASP A 936 -17.61 -28.72 -6.07
N THR A 937 -17.06 -28.34 -4.92
CA THR A 937 -17.83 -28.20 -3.68
C THR A 937 -18.24 -26.74 -3.48
N TYR A 938 -19.23 -26.48 -2.63
CA TYR A 938 -19.72 -25.14 -2.36
C TYR A 938 -19.80 -24.87 -0.87
N VAL A 939 -19.47 -23.64 -0.48
CA VAL A 939 -19.73 -23.12 0.87
C VAL A 939 -20.76 -22.00 0.79
N GLN A 940 -21.71 -22.01 1.72
CA GLN A 940 -22.80 -21.05 1.78
C GLN A 940 -22.81 -20.32 3.13
N THR A 941 -22.72 -18.99 3.05
CA THR A 941 -22.92 -18.08 4.18
C THR A 941 -24.26 -17.38 3.99
N ASP A 942 -25.19 -17.55 4.93
CA ASP A 942 -26.56 -17.07 4.74
C ASP A 942 -26.68 -15.56 4.98
N ARG A 943 -25.86 -15.02 5.88
CA ARG A 943 -25.87 -13.60 6.28
C ARG A 943 -24.49 -12.96 6.19
N ARG A 944 -23.89 -12.95 5.00
CA ARG A 944 -22.63 -12.23 4.78
C ARG A 944 -22.86 -10.72 4.82
N ILE A 945 -22.19 -10.06 5.78
CA ILE A 945 -22.16 -8.60 5.87
C ILE A 945 -21.36 -8.00 4.70
N CYS A 946 -21.97 -7.05 4.00
CA CYS A 946 -21.38 -6.31 2.89
C CYS A 946 -21.82 -4.83 2.92
N ARG A 947 -21.22 -4.00 2.05
CA ARG A 947 -21.68 -2.61 1.84
C ARG A 947 -21.89 -2.36 0.36
N ASN A 948 -22.95 -1.63 0.02
CA ASN A 948 -23.16 -1.14 -1.34
C ASN A 948 -22.42 0.20 -1.58
N SER A 949 -22.54 0.76 -2.78
CA SER A 949 -21.96 2.05 -3.16
C SER A 949 -22.52 3.24 -2.37
N MET A 950 -23.71 3.11 -1.80
CA MET A 950 -24.39 4.12 -0.97
C MET A 950 -23.97 4.05 0.50
N TYR A 951 -23.02 3.18 0.84
CA TYR A 951 -22.62 2.88 2.21
C TYR A 951 -23.75 2.33 3.08
N ASP A 952 -24.76 1.67 2.49
CA ASP A 952 -25.67 0.84 3.26
C ASP A 952 -24.96 -0.44 3.68
N VAL A 953 -25.14 -0.82 4.94
CA VAL A 953 -24.63 -2.07 5.49
C VAL A 953 -25.73 -3.13 5.39
N LEU A 954 -25.43 -4.22 4.68
CA LEU A 954 -26.41 -5.24 4.32
C LEU A 954 -25.89 -6.64 4.65
N SER A 955 -26.77 -7.52 5.10
CA SER A 955 -26.55 -8.96 5.10
C SER A 955 -27.14 -9.58 3.85
N ARG A 956 -26.39 -10.44 3.17
CA ARG A 956 -26.86 -11.19 1.98
C ARG A 956 -26.33 -12.61 1.97
N PRO A 957 -27.02 -13.56 1.32
CA PRO A 957 -26.46 -14.87 1.06
C PRO A 957 -25.24 -14.76 0.14
N GLU A 958 -24.20 -15.52 0.44
CA GLU A 958 -23.03 -15.71 -0.41
C GLU A 958 -22.79 -17.21 -0.60
N LYS A 959 -22.75 -17.64 -1.86
CA LYS A 959 -22.26 -18.96 -2.26
C LYS A 959 -20.87 -18.80 -2.88
N LYS A 960 -19.89 -19.54 -2.37
CA LYS A 960 -18.55 -19.63 -2.96
C LYS A 960 -18.33 -21.02 -3.50
N VAL A 961 -17.80 -21.09 -4.71
CA VAL A 961 -17.35 -22.34 -5.33
C VAL A 961 -15.94 -22.64 -4.81
N TYR A 962 -15.75 -23.85 -4.31
CA TYR A 962 -14.47 -24.38 -3.88
C TYR A 962 -14.00 -25.43 -4.88
N ARG A 963 -12.88 -25.14 -5.54
CA ARG A 963 -12.27 -25.99 -6.57
C ARG A 963 -10.75 -25.93 -6.50
N VAL A 964 -10.08 -26.99 -6.96
CA VAL A 964 -8.63 -27.02 -7.14
C VAL A 964 -8.29 -26.24 -8.42
N ASN A 965 -7.61 -25.10 -8.29
CA ASN A 965 -7.18 -24.29 -9.43
C ASN A 965 -5.68 -24.01 -9.34
N TYR A 966 -4.89 -24.90 -9.95
CA TYR A 966 -3.44 -24.87 -9.90
C TYR A 966 -2.83 -24.44 -11.23
N THR A 967 -2.39 -23.17 -11.32
CA THR A 967 -1.81 -22.62 -12.57
C THR A 967 -0.41 -22.04 -12.40
N LYS A 968 0.23 -22.21 -11.23
CA LYS A 968 1.55 -21.60 -10.96
C LYS A 968 2.73 -22.41 -11.51
N ARG A 969 2.55 -23.72 -11.68
CA ARG A 969 3.45 -24.68 -12.36
C ARG A 969 2.57 -25.58 -13.22
N ARG A 970 3.17 -26.35 -14.12
CA ARG A 970 2.45 -27.41 -14.85
C ARG A 970 2.33 -28.64 -13.95
N ARG A 971 1.11 -29.15 -13.79
CA ARG A 971 0.87 -30.48 -13.21
C ARG A 971 1.22 -31.51 -14.28
N LEU A 972 1.94 -32.56 -13.89
CA LEU A 972 2.22 -33.68 -14.80
C LEU A 972 0.96 -34.52 -14.99
N GLU A 973 0.73 -35.01 -16.21
CA GLU A 973 -0.41 -35.86 -16.54
C GLU A 973 -0.40 -37.11 -15.65
N ASP A 974 -1.57 -37.49 -15.14
CA ASP A 974 -1.78 -38.59 -14.19
C ASP A 974 -0.86 -38.59 -12.95
N SER A 975 -0.34 -37.42 -12.58
CA SER A 975 0.60 -37.26 -11.47
C SER A 975 0.22 -36.11 -10.54
N VAL A 976 0.72 -36.22 -9.31
CA VAL A 976 0.61 -35.20 -8.27
C VAL A 976 1.87 -34.31 -8.21
N ASP A 977 2.88 -34.62 -9.01
CA ASP A 977 4.10 -33.83 -9.14
C ASP A 977 3.91 -32.66 -10.13
N THR A 978 4.65 -31.58 -9.91
CA THR A 978 4.57 -30.38 -10.74
C THR A 978 5.94 -29.88 -11.17
N LEU A 979 6.03 -29.30 -12.37
CA LEU A 979 7.26 -28.74 -12.93
C LEU A 979 7.09 -27.26 -13.30
N PRO A 980 8.14 -26.43 -13.24
CA PRO A 980 8.03 -25.05 -13.69
C PRO A 980 7.73 -25.02 -15.20
N TYR A 981 6.99 -24.00 -15.64
CA TYR A 981 6.76 -23.80 -17.07
C TYR A 981 8.09 -23.60 -17.79
N GLY A 982 8.32 -24.38 -18.85
CA GLY A 982 9.58 -24.35 -19.60
C GLY A 982 10.61 -25.42 -19.20
N TYR A 983 10.29 -26.29 -18.24
CA TYR A 983 11.16 -27.42 -17.88
C TYR A 983 11.30 -28.41 -19.05
N ARG A 984 12.53 -28.85 -19.28
CA ARG A 984 12.89 -29.96 -20.18
C ARG A 984 13.38 -31.11 -19.31
N SER A 985 12.67 -32.24 -19.39
CA SER A 985 12.93 -33.43 -18.58
C SER A 985 14.21 -34.15 -19.00
#